data_AF-A0A9E6EIN7-F1
#
_entry.id   AF-A0A9E6EIN7-F1
#
_cell.length_a   1.000
_cell.length_b   1.000
_cell.length_c   1.000
_cell.angle_alpha   90.00
_cell.angle_beta   90.00
_cell.angle_gamma   90.00
#
_symmetry.space_group_name_H-M   'P 1'
#
loop_
_entity.id
_entity.type
_entity.pdbx_description
1 polymer ?
#
loop_
_entity_poly.entity_id
_entity_poly.type
_entity_poly.pdbx_seq_one_letter_code
_entity_poly.pdbx_strand_id
1 'polypeptide(L)'
;MIVSDLFSISSWKKPGRQSLTKTLALLIVFSFVLPGLTWAFSSTANPLTSPAVALRPPAISIPAKLGTITQSFLGGDKTIIFIQDLHCNYEVQKNIAGIIDRAAKEYGVETVGVEGAWLPVHVEQLAQVPLAWAREEIGDYLLKAGKITGSEWLAATGQKKLDLAGIEDETMYASSLKQAQSLLNSESQGCLLDLREGLQAAQDQVYSPELLALEKSKRAFREGKLSLLQYALKLRKRAGSQGLGLEGFPNLAQYLSLNRDNLDERVDADGLFRELEVLEQTLRQSMLRTQAQSELSGVEDRLNRLERVLNISATQEDLADVEKNTGEYSVAALSGTIQTAARSEAGSLDPEVSALDEYLSQARAFYGLADRRSQVFVEKLLRRMEQRKTSIAVMVTGGFHTDKIQAEFKARRISYVCVRPKITHQDVANPYFDLLRNRPTPLDKLLEKTQNILAVATNFRQGETAVQIKLSQQSRNVLKLEKTIEILSGVMKAIEKNVQPRVSNPKLAVLLQQLKENPEAPLIVEMGKLSAVLFRPGTQVPFTGIRPVEIQTMRGWQVAFLETQTLMEQQGQLVGAGRYSLKAFSRMLRTSFREKYGPLALKFWQGVGNQVENSYQQFLSFWNNHGNLSAALKVVAALILPGA
;
A
#
# COMPACT_ATOMS: atom_id res chain seq x y z
N MET A 1 58.48 78.59 0.31
CA MET A 1 59.37 77.56 0.92
C MET A 1 58.57 76.84 2.01
N ILE A 2 58.71 75.53 2.19
CA ILE A 2 57.91 74.63 3.08
C ILE A 2 56.70 73.93 2.42
N VAL A 3 56.78 73.59 1.12
CA VAL A 3 55.89 72.55 0.52
C VAL A 3 56.68 71.52 -0.31
N SER A 4 57.98 71.71 -0.52
CA SER A 4 58.84 70.79 -1.29
C SER A 4 59.55 69.70 -0.47
N ASP A 5 59.49 69.73 0.86
CA ASP A 5 60.26 68.81 1.73
C ASP A 5 59.47 67.62 2.29
N LEU A 6 58.19 67.46 1.92
CA LEU A 6 57.32 66.40 2.45
C LEU A 6 57.40 65.06 1.69
N PHE A 7 58.05 65.02 0.52
CA PHE A 7 58.08 63.82 -0.35
C PHE A 7 59.48 63.33 -0.73
N SER A 8 60.50 63.61 0.09
CA SER A 8 61.82 62.97 -0.04
C SER A 8 61.89 61.64 0.73
N ILE A 9 61.99 60.54 -0.02
CA ILE A 9 62.08 59.13 0.47
C ILE A 9 63.29 58.91 1.41
N SER A 10 64.31 59.76 1.35
CA SER A 10 65.50 59.69 2.22
C SER A 10 65.23 60.08 3.69
N SER A 11 64.10 60.75 3.98
CA SER A 11 63.76 61.24 5.34
C SER A 11 63.06 60.21 6.23
N TRP A 12 62.80 59.00 5.72
CA TRP A 12 61.98 57.95 6.36
C TRP A 12 62.78 56.98 7.25
N LYS A 13 64.11 57.15 7.34
CA LYS A 13 65.00 56.30 8.18
C LYS A 13 65.32 56.85 9.58
N LYS A 14 64.72 57.98 10.00
CA LYS A 14 64.93 58.54 11.35
C LYS A 14 64.06 57.83 12.41
N PRO A 15 64.59 57.45 13.60
CA PRO A 15 63.89 56.59 14.57
C PRO A 15 62.49 57.06 14.98
N GLY A 16 62.30 58.38 15.17
CA GLY A 16 61.00 58.96 15.54
C GLY A 16 59.95 58.95 14.43
N ARG A 17 60.36 58.96 13.15
CA ARG A 17 59.43 58.93 12.00
C ARG A 17 59.10 57.51 11.55
N GLN A 18 59.92 56.51 11.89
CA GLN A 18 59.59 55.09 11.69
C GLN A 18 58.44 54.63 12.57
N SER A 19 58.30 55.19 13.77
CA SER A 19 57.12 54.95 14.61
C SER A 19 55.87 55.51 13.93
N LEU A 20 55.94 56.74 13.41
CA LEU A 20 54.81 57.37 12.73
C LEU A 20 54.40 56.64 11.45
N THR A 21 55.36 56.19 10.63
CA THR A 21 55.06 55.41 9.41
C THR A 21 54.55 54.01 9.72
N LYS A 22 55.04 53.36 10.80
CA LYS A 22 54.46 52.09 11.30
C LYS A 22 53.03 52.30 11.80
N THR A 23 52.74 53.36 12.55
CA THR A 23 51.39 53.67 13.02
C THR A 23 50.45 54.00 11.87
N LEU A 24 50.92 54.74 10.86
CA LEU A 24 50.12 55.07 9.67
C LEU A 24 49.86 53.82 8.80
N ALA A 25 50.86 52.95 8.62
CA ALA A 25 50.69 51.67 7.94
C ALA A 25 49.73 50.74 8.70
N LEU A 26 49.80 50.72 10.04
CA LEU A 26 48.89 49.96 10.89
C LEU A 26 47.46 50.49 10.78
N LEU A 27 47.27 51.82 10.73
CA LEU A 27 45.98 52.46 10.49
C LEU A 27 45.41 52.15 9.10
N ILE A 28 46.24 52.12 8.06
CA ILE A 28 45.80 51.76 6.69
C ILE A 28 45.42 50.27 6.64
N VAL A 29 46.22 49.38 7.22
CA VAL A 29 45.86 47.96 7.35
C VAL A 29 44.58 47.80 8.17
N PHE A 30 44.43 48.52 9.28
CA PHE A 30 43.20 48.51 10.08
C PHE A 30 42.00 49.03 9.29
N SER A 31 42.18 50.08 8.49
CA SER A 31 41.10 50.70 7.71
C SER A 31 40.69 49.92 6.46
N PHE A 32 41.51 49.00 5.94
CA PHE A 32 41.16 48.16 4.78
C PHE A 32 40.88 46.69 5.16
N VAL A 33 41.46 46.17 6.25
CA VAL A 33 41.26 44.79 6.70
C VAL A 33 40.05 44.67 7.65
N LEU A 34 39.75 45.68 8.48
CA LEU A 34 38.54 45.59 9.33
C LEU A 34 37.23 45.71 8.56
N PRO A 35 37.07 46.51 7.49
CA PRO A 35 35.86 46.46 6.68
C PRO A 35 35.68 45.10 5.98
N GLY A 36 36.76 44.42 5.62
CA GLY A 36 36.72 43.05 5.10
C GLY A 36 36.26 42.03 6.14
N LEU A 37 36.68 42.19 7.39
CA LEU A 37 36.22 41.36 8.51
C LEU A 37 34.80 41.70 8.97
N THR A 38 34.41 42.99 8.94
CA THR A 38 33.03 43.36 9.26
C THR A 38 32.07 42.95 8.16
N TRP A 39 32.39 42.99 6.86
CA TRP A 39 31.51 42.41 5.82
C TRP A 39 31.51 40.87 5.82
N ALA A 40 32.61 40.22 6.24
CA ALA A 40 32.65 38.77 6.49
C ALA A 40 31.89 38.33 7.75
N PHE A 41 31.74 39.22 8.75
CA PHE A 41 30.95 38.98 9.98
C PHE A 41 29.55 39.66 9.97
N SER A 42 29.24 40.58 9.04
CA SER A 42 27.93 41.24 8.92
C SER A 42 27.09 40.69 7.77
N SER A 43 27.65 39.83 6.92
CA SER A 43 26.86 38.78 6.24
C SER A 43 26.29 37.74 7.23
N THR A 44 26.64 37.82 8.53
CA THR A 44 26.07 37.01 9.61
C THR A 44 25.36 37.81 10.72
N ALA A 45 25.03 39.09 10.52
CA ALA A 45 24.21 39.83 11.49
C ALA A 45 23.34 40.92 10.83
N ASN A 46 22.04 40.65 10.69
CA ASN A 46 21.01 41.68 10.48
C ASN A 46 20.52 42.22 11.82
N PRO A 47 20.10 43.50 11.89
CA PRO A 47 19.83 44.23 13.12
C PRO A 47 18.56 43.75 13.83
N LEU A 48 18.58 43.92 15.16
CA LEU A 48 17.56 43.58 16.14
C LEU A 48 16.14 44.00 15.74
N THR A 49 15.42 43.08 15.11
CA THR A 49 13.98 42.90 15.31
C THR A 49 13.81 41.85 16.41
N SER A 50 12.84 42.05 17.31
CA SER A 50 12.55 41.20 18.48
C SER A 50 12.74 39.71 18.19
N PRO A 51 13.33 38.91 19.11
CA PRO A 51 13.56 37.51 18.86
C PRO A 51 12.22 36.78 18.91
N ALA A 52 11.53 36.70 17.77
CA ALA A 52 10.81 35.50 17.44
C ALA A 52 11.86 34.40 17.45
N VAL A 53 11.70 33.45 18.36
CA VAL A 53 12.54 32.25 18.43
C VAL A 53 12.51 31.59 17.04
N ALA A 54 13.54 31.84 16.24
CA ALA A 54 13.78 31.12 15.00
C ALA A 54 14.13 29.69 15.43
N LEU A 55 13.12 28.83 15.49
CA LEU A 55 13.27 27.40 15.70
C LEU A 55 14.24 26.88 14.63
N ARG A 56 15.49 26.60 15.01
CA ARG A 56 16.32 25.65 14.24
C ARG A 56 15.45 24.41 14.06
N PRO A 57 15.25 23.88 12.84
CA PRO A 57 14.46 22.67 12.68
C PRO A 57 15.06 21.60 13.60
N PRO A 58 14.24 20.76 14.27
CA PRO A 58 14.77 19.61 14.95
C PRO A 58 15.62 18.83 13.93
N ALA A 59 16.76 18.29 14.36
CA ALA A 59 17.48 17.32 13.55
C ALA A 59 16.55 16.11 13.38
N ILE A 60 15.75 16.14 12.30
CA ILE A 60 14.77 15.09 11.99
C ILE A 60 15.56 13.82 11.73
N SER A 61 15.30 12.81 12.54
CA SER A 61 15.95 11.51 12.50
C SER A 61 14.92 10.43 12.22
N ILE A 62 15.15 9.67 11.15
CA ILE A 62 14.33 8.53 10.77
C ILE A 62 15.07 7.25 11.14
N PRO A 63 14.48 6.35 11.96
CA PRO A 63 15.07 5.05 12.25
C PRO A 63 15.28 4.25 10.97
N ALA A 64 16.47 3.68 10.79
CA ALA A 64 16.82 2.91 9.59
C ALA A 64 15.87 1.74 9.28
N LYS A 65 15.20 1.20 10.32
CA LYS A 65 14.17 0.16 10.17
C LYS A 65 12.88 0.64 9.49
N LEU A 66 12.59 1.95 9.54
CA LEU A 66 11.39 2.55 8.95
C LEU A 66 11.68 3.15 7.57
N GLY A 67 12.88 3.69 7.37
CA GLY A 67 13.25 4.29 6.10
C GLY A 67 14.59 5.01 6.14
N THR A 68 14.96 5.57 5.00
CA THR A 68 16.22 6.29 4.79
C THR A 68 15.94 7.71 4.34
N ILE A 69 16.67 8.67 4.90
CA ILE A 69 16.67 10.05 4.39
C ILE A 69 17.48 10.08 3.09
N THR A 70 16.83 10.40 1.98
CA THR A 70 17.48 10.47 0.66
C THR A 70 18.03 11.86 0.37
N GLN A 71 17.38 12.90 0.88
CA GLN A 71 17.78 14.28 0.68
C GLN A 71 17.26 15.18 1.79
N SER A 72 17.96 16.28 2.05
CA SER A 72 17.48 17.36 2.90
C SER A 72 17.82 18.72 2.32
N PHE A 73 17.04 19.73 2.69
CA PHE A 73 17.28 21.11 2.34
C PHE A 73 16.84 22.00 3.50
N LEU A 74 17.69 22.95 3.88
CA LEU A 74 17.38 23.97 4.88
C LEU A 74 17.02 25.27 4.15
N GLY A 75 15.77 25.70 4.33
CA GLY A 75 15.24 26.94 3.80
C GLY A 75 14.88 27.90 4.93
N GLY A 76 13.60 28.20 5.07
CA GLY A 76 13.01 29.05 6.10
C GLY A 76 12.29 28.27 7.19
N ASP A 77 11.34 28.95 7.85
CA ASP A 77 10.77 28.52 9.13
C ASP A 77 9.78 27.35 9.04
N LYS A 78 9.25 27.05 7.84
CA LYS A 78 8.39 25.89 7.60
C LYS A 78 9.24 24.67 7.26
N THR A 79 8.93 23.53 7.87
CA THR A 79 9.61 22.24 7.63
C THR A 79 8.63 21.17 7.17
N ILE A 80 8.96 20.45 6.10
CA ILE A 80 8.16 19.33 5.59
C ILE A 80 8.95 18.02 5.71
N ILE A 81 8.37 17.03 6.38
CA ILE A 81 8.82 15.64 6.28
C ILE A 81 8.13 15.04 5.06
N PHE A 82 8.88 14.89 3.98
CA PHE A 82 8.35 14.45 2.69
C PHE A 82 8.60 12.96 2.50
N ILE A 83 7.54 12.16 2.45
CA ILE A 83 7.62 10.69 2.43
C ILE A 83 7.19 10.17 1.05
N GLN A 84 8.04 9.34 0.44
CA GLN A 84 7.76 8.68 -0.83
C GLN A 84 6.88 7.45 -0.64
N ASP A 85 5.72 7.42 -1.28
CA ASP A 85 4.80 6.29 -1.27
C ASP A 85 5.01 5.38 -2.49
N LEU A 86 5.02 4.06 -2.26
CA LEU A 86 5.01 3.02 -3.31
C LEU A 86 3.60 2.56 -3.66
N HIS A 87 2.58 3.15 -3.03
CA HIS A 87 1.15 2.88 -3.17
C HIS A 87 0.74 1.42 -2.91
N CYS A 88 -0.20 1.24 -1.97
CA CYS A 88 -0.81 -0.06 -1.65
C CYS A 88 0.15 -1.18 -1.20
N ASN A 89 1.48 -0.97 -1.24
CA ASN A 89 2.45 -1.90 -0.69
C ASN A 89 2.33 -1.91 0.85
N TYR A 90 1.89 -3.04 1.40
CA TYR A 90 1.55 -3.16 2.81
C TYR A 90 2.71 -2.80 3.75
N GLU A 91 3.93 -3.28 3.47
CA GLU A 91 5.11 -3.01 4.30
C GLU A 91 5.46 -1.51 4.27
N VAL A 92 5.50 -0.92 3.07
CA VAL A 92 5.75 0.51 2.88
C VAL A 92 4.69 1.34 3.59
N GLN A 93 3.41 1.00 3.49
CA GLN A 93 2.33 1.73 4.15
C GLN A 93 2.42 1.65 5.68
N LYS A 94 2.81 0.50 6.25
CA LYS A 94 3.12 0.36 7.68
C LYS A 94 4.33 1.20 8.10
N ASN A 95 5.36 1.25 7.26
CA ASN A 95 6.54 2.08 7.50
C ASN A 95 6.23 3.58 7.42
N ILE A 96 5.38 4.01 6.48
CA ILE A 96 4.82 5.37 6.41
C ILE A 96 4.08 5.71 7.71
N ALA A 97 3.20 4.82 8.18
CA ALA A 97 2.51 4.99 9.47
C ALA A 97 3.51 5.15 10.63
N GLY A 98 4.56 4.32 10.69
CA GLY A 98 5.60 4.42 11.72
C GLY A 98 6.38 5.75 11.68
N ILE A 99 6.67 6.26 10.48
CA ILE A 99 7.35 7.56 10.30
C ILE A 99 6.45 8.70 10.78
N ILE A 100 5.17 8.70 10.39
CA ILE A 100 4.20 9.72 10.82
C ILE A 100 3.99 9.69 12.33
N ASP A 101 3.84 8.50 12.92
CA ASP A 101 3.64 8.35 14.37
C ASP A 101 4.83 8.90 15.16
N ARG A 102 6.06 8.60 14.71
CA ARG A 102 7.28 9.19 15.30
C ARG A 102 7.29 10.71 15.14
N ALA A 103 6.98 11.22 13.95
CA ALA A 103 6.96 12.65 13.71
C ALA A 103 5.94 13.39 14.60
N ALA A 104 4.78 12.79 14.82
CA ALA A 104 3.76 13.30 15.72
C ALA A 104 4.22 13.28 17.19
N LYS A 105 4.93 12.23 17.61
CA LYS A 105 5.41 12.07 19.00
C LYS A 105 6.63 12.93 19.33
N GLU A 106 7.60 13.02 18.42
CA GLU A 106 8.90 13.66 18.68
C GLU A 106 9.00 15.09 18.18
N TYR A 107 8.30 15.42 17.08
CA TYR A 107 8.39 16.73 16.44
C TYR A 107 7.09 17.52 16.47
N GLY A 108 6.04 16.98 17.12
CA GLY A 108 4.76 17.66 17.27
C GLY A 108 4.00 17.83 15.95
N VAL A 109 4.23 16.97 14.96
CA VAL A 109 3.45 17.00 13.71
C VAL A 109 1.99 16.69 13.98
N GLU A 110 1.10 17.59 13.56
CA GLU A 110 -0.35 17.38 13.59
C GLU A 110 -0.94 17.22 12.19
N THR A 111 -0.39 17.91 11.18
CA THR A 111 -0.91 17.94 9.81
C THR A 111 -0.16 16.97 8.90
N VAL A 112 -0.92 16.13 8.19
CA VAL A 112 -0.42 15.18 7.19
C VAL A 112 -1.15 15.42 5.87
N GLY A 113 -0.43 15.80 4.83
CA GLY A 113 -0.95 15.88 3.46
C GLY A 113 -1.01 14.51 2.80
N VAL A 114 -2.19 14.15 2.27
CA VAL A 114 -2.47 12.82 1.70
C VAL A 114 -2.84 12.93 0.22
N GLU A 115 -2.00 12.34 -0.65
CA GLU A 115 -2.30 12.21 -2.08
C GLU A 115 -3.57 11.39 -2.33
N GLY A 116 -4.35 11.75 -3.35
CA GLY A 116 -5.58 11.05 -3.73
C GLY A 116 -6.83 11.49 -2.95
N ALA A 117 -6.67 12.34 -1.92
CA ALA A 117 -7.76 13.00 -1.22
C ALA A 117 -7.75 14.51 -1.51
N TRP A 118 -8.91 15.10 -1.78
CA TRP A 118 -9.07 16.55 -2.04
C TRP A 118 -9.80 17.32 -0.93
N LEU A 119 -10.49 16.60 -0.04
CA LEU A 119 -11.08 17.09 1.20
C LEU A 119 -10.31 16.55 2.41
N PRO A 120 -10.51 17.12 3.62
CA PRO A 120 -10.04 16.49 4.84
C PRO A 120 -10.49 15.03 4.93
N VAL A 121 -9.59 14.13 5.30
CA VAL A 121 -9.87 12.70 5.35
C VAL A 121 -10.42 12.32 6.72
N HIS A 122 -11.53 11.59 6.69
CA HIS A 122 -12.35 11.25 7.84
C HIS A 122 -12.26 9.74 8.11
N VAL A 123 -11.66 9.37 9.25
CA VAL A 123 -11.41 7.97 9.64
C VAL A 123 -12.30 7.50 10.79
N GLU A 124 -13.33 8.27 11.15
CA GLU A 124 -14.16 8.07 12.33
C GLU A 124 -14.87 6.71 12.31
N GLN A 125 -15.25 6.22 11.14
CA GLN A 125 -15.91 4.92 10.99
C GLN A 125 -15.03 3.77 11.49
N LEU A 126 -13.73 3.82 11.23
CA LEU A 126 -12.77 2.84 11.75
C LEU A 126 -12.36 3.18 13.19
N ALA A 127 -12.14 4.47 13.50
CA ALA A 127 -11.74 4.92 14.83
C ALA A 127 -12.80 4.63 15.92
N GLN A 128 -14.09 4.52 15.56
CA GLN A 128 -15.18 4.18 16.47
C GLN A 128 -15.23 2.70 16.86
N VAL A 129 -14.49 1.82 16.19
CA VAL A 129 -14.41 0.40 16.57
C VAL A 129 -13.85 0.30 18.00
N PRO A 130 -14.63 -0.15 19.00
CA PRO A 130 -14.24 0.00 20.41
C PRO A 130 -13.04 -0.85 20.81
N LEU A 131 -12.84 -1.98 20.12
CA LEU A 131 -11.77 -2.93 20.41
C LEU A 131 -10.54 -2.61 19.58
N ALA A 132 -9.46 -2.20 20.24
CA ALA A 132 -8.21 -1.81 19.58
C ALA A 132 -7.67 -2.91 18.64
N TRP A 133 -7.67 -4.18 19.10
CA TRP A 133 -7.23 -5.30 18.29
C TRP A 133 -8.10 -5.50 17.03
N ALA A 134 -9.42 -5.37 17.14
CA ALA A 134 -10.31 -5.53 16.00
C ALA A 134 -10.14 -4.37 15.00
N ARG A 135 -9.93 -3.16 15.52
CA ARG A 135 -9.64 -1.99 14.70
C ARG A 135 -8.34 -2.14 13.92
N GLU A 136 -7.28 -2.65 14.55
CA GLU A 136 -6.01 -2.94 13.88
C GLU A 136 -6.18 -4.02 12.81
N GLU A 137 -6.87 -5.13 13.10
CA GLU A 137 -7.10 -6.20 12.12
C GLU A 137 -7.93 -5.72 10.91
N ILE A 138 -9.03 -4.98 11.15
CA ILE A 138 -9.83 -4.40 10.07
C ILE A 138 -8.99 -3.39 9.28
N GLY A 139 -8.23 -2.55 9.97
CA GLY A 139 -7.33 -1.59 9.35
C GLY A 139 -6.27 -2.29 8.48
N ASP A 140 -5.63 -3.34 8.97
CA ASP A 140 -4.60 -4.09 8.26
C ASP A 140 -5.17 -4.79 7.03
N TYR A 141 -6.39 -5.32 7.14
CA TYR A 141 -7.09 -5.87 5.99
C TYR A 141 -7.38 -4.82 4.91
N LEU A 142 -7.91 -3.64 5.30
CA LEU A 142 -8.18 -2.54 4.38
C LEU A 142 -6.89 -1.97 3.74
N LEU A 143 -5.80 -1.93 4.52
CA LEU A 143 -4.48 -1.51 4.07
C LEU A 143 -3.93 -2.47 3.00
N LYS A 144 -3.99 -3.78 3.26
CA LYS A 144 -3.60 -4.83 2.29
C LYS A 144 -4.44 -4.79 1.01
N ALA A 145 -5.72 -4.42 1.13
CA ALA A 145 -6.63 -4.27 -0.01
C ALA A 145 -6.44 -2.94 -0.77
N GLY A 146 -5.56 -2.04 -0.32
CA GLY A 146 -5.35 -0.72 -0.92
C GLY A 146 -6.54 0.24 -0.77
N LYS A 147 -7.45 -0.03 0.18
CA LYS A 147 -8.66 0.78 0.42
C LYS A 147 -8.38 1.97 1.32
N ILE A 148 -7.40 1.85 2.22
CA ILE A 148 -6.87 2.93 3.05
C ILE A 148 -5.34 2.96 2.95
N THR A 149 -4.76 4.14 3.20
CA THR A 149 -3.33 4.40 3.29
C THR A 149 -2.80 4.20 4.71
N GLY A 150 -1.48 4.18 4.87
CA GLY A 150 -0.81 4.14 6.17
C GLY A 150 -1.11 5.36 7.02
N SER A 151 -1.33 6.52 6.40
CA SER A 151 -1.74 7.75 7.10
C SER A 151 -3.14 7.62 7.71
N GLU A 152 -4.09 7.05 6.97
CA GLU A 152 -5.47 6.77 7.43
C GLU A 152 -5.51 5.65 8.47
N TRP A 153 -4.74 4.59 8.23
CA TRP A 153 -4.57 3.48 9.18
C TRP A 153 -4.09 4.02 10.52
N LEU A 154 -3.02 4.81 10.53
CA LEU A 154 -2.49 5.42 11.75
C LEU A 154 -3.49 6.37 12.41
N ALA A 155 -4.18 7.21 11.65
CA ALA A 155 -5.15 8.12 12.22
C ALA A 155 -6.33 7.38 12.89
N ALA A 156 -6.68 6.18 12.41
CA ALA A 156 -7.75 5.37 12.97
C ALA A 156 -7.31 4.54 14.19
N THR A 157 -6.13 3.92 14.13
CA THR A 157 -5.62 2.99 15.16
C THR A 157 -4.74 3.66 16.21
N GLY A 158 -4.13 4.78 15.85
CA GLY A 158 -3.19 5.53 16.69
C GLY A 158 -3.83 6.26 17.85
N GLN A 159 -2.98 6.69 18.78
CA GLN A 159 -3.39 7.45 19.97
C GLN A 159 -3.45 8.96 19.73
N LYS A 160 -2.62 9.46 18.81
CA LYS A 160 -2.54 10.89 18.48
C LYS A 160 -3.58 11.23 17.42
N LYS A 161 -4.31 12.32 17.64
CA LYS A 161 -5.23 12.85 16.65
C LYS A 161 -4.42 13.57 15.57
N LEU A 162 -4.58 13.12 14.32
CA LEU A 162 -3.94 13.71 13.15
C LEU A 162 -4.96 14.48 12.32
N ASP A 163 -4.53 15.60 11.74
CA ASP A 163 -5.25 16.34 10.72
C ASP A 163 -4.80 15.82 9.35
N LEU A 164 -5.58 14.89 8.78
CA LEU A 164 -5.34 14.36 7.45
C LEU A 164 -5.94 15.31 6.41
N ALA A 165 -5.07 16.05 5.74
CA ALA A 165 -5.43 17.04 4.75
C ALA A 165 -5.33 16.44 3.35
N GLY A 166 -6.44 16.44 2.62
CA GLY A 166 -6.41 16.15 1.20
C GLY A 166 -5.63 17.22 0.44
N ILE A 167 -4.60 16.80 -0.30
CA ILE A 167 -3.75 17.68 -1.09
C ILE A 167 -3.98 17.56 -2.59
N GLU A 168 -4.88 16.67 -3.03
CA GLU A 168 -5.22 16.43 -4.44
C GLU A 168 -6.25 17.43 -4.97
N ASP A 169 -6.33 17.61 -6.29
CA ASP A 169 -7.48 18.23 -6.98
C ASP A 169 -8.39 17.18 -7.63
N GLU A 170 -9.69 17.25 -7.35
CA GLU A 170 -10.68 16.28 -7.84
C GLU A 170 -10.71 16.21 -9.38
N THR A 171 -10.67 17.36 -10.05
CA THR A 171 -10.80 17.42 -11.51
C THR A 171 -9.54 16.91 -12.21
N MET A 172 -8.36 17.28 -11.68
CA MET A 172 -7.09 16.78 -12.18
C MET A 172 -6.93 15.28 -11.92
N TYR A 173 -7.32 14.80 -10.73
CA TYR A 173 -7.30 13.38 -10.41
C TYR A 173 -8.21 12.57 -11.34
N ALA A 174 -9.47 13.00 -11.52
CA ALA A 174 -10.41 12.32 -12.42
C ALA A 174 -9.88 12.28 -13.86
N SER A 175 -9.29 13.38 -14.34
CA SER A 175 -8.67 13.45 -15.67
C SER A 175 -7.45 12.53 -15.78
N SER A 176 -6.58 12.52 -14.76
CA SER A 176 -5.40 11.66 -14.70
C SER A 176 -5.79 10.18 -14.66
N LEU A 177 -6.81 9.82 -13.88
CA LEU A 177 -7.33 8.46 -13.78
C LEU A 177 -7.89 7.97 -15.12
N LYS A 178 -8.65 8.83 -15.83
CA LYS A 178 -9.17 8.51 -17.16
C LYS A 178 -8.03 8.20 -18.14
N GLN A 179 -6.97 9.01 -18.16
CA GLN A 179 -5.82 8.77 -19.03
C GLN A 179 -5.08 7.48 -18.65
N ALA A 180 -4.88 7.24 -17.35
CA ALA A 180 -4.28 6.00 -16.87
C ALA A 180 -5.08 4.77 -17.29
N GLN A 181 -6.40 4.80 -17.15
CA GLN A 181 -7.29 3.72 -17.56
C GLN A 181 -7.27 3.49 -19.07
N SER A 182 -7.23 4.55 -19.87
CA SER A 182 -7.09 4.46 -21.34
C SER A 182 -5.81 3.72 -21.71
N LEU A 183 -4.67 4.08 -21.10
CA LEU A 183 -3.38 3.46 -21.36
C LEU A 183 -3.31 2.01 -20.87
N LEU A 184 -3.74 1.73 -19.65
CA LEU A 184 -3.67 0.40 -19.03
C LEU A 184 -4.57 -0.64 -19.69
N ASN A 185 -5.55 -0.19 -20.49
CA ASN A 185 -6.47 -1.01 -21.27
C ASN A 185 -6.24 -0.89 -22.79
N SER A 186 -5.16 -0.20 -23.21
CA SER A 186 -4.79 -0.08 -24.63
C SER A 186 -4.06 -1.34 -25.13
N GLU A 187 -4.00 -1.50 -26.45
CA GLU A 187 -3.20 -2.52 -27.12
C GLU A 187 -1.73 -2.09 -27.29
N SER A 188 -1.27 -1.06 -26.57
CA SER A 188 0.11 -0.54 -26.66
C SER A 188 1.18 -1.60 -26.42
N GLN A 189 0.89 -2.60 -25.59
CA GLN A 189 1.78 -3.74 -25.37
C GLN A 189 1.91 -4.64 -26.61
N GLY A 190 0.83 -4.83 -27.37
CA GLY A 190 0.86 -5.52 -28.65
C GLY A 190 1.76 -4.79 -29.65
N CYS A 191 1.53 -3.48 -29.83
CA CYS A 191 2.36 -2.67 -30.73
C CYS A 191 3.86 -2.70 -30.35
N LEU A 192 4.17 -2.65 -29.04
CA LEU A 192 5.55 -2.77 -28.56
C LEU A 192 6.14 -4.15 -28.82
N LEU A 193 5.34 -5.21 -28.69
CA LEU A 193 5.77 -6.57 -28.98
C LEU A 193 6.14 -6.71 -30.46
N ASP A 194 5.32 -6.22 -31.38
CA ASP A 194 5.58 -6.28 -32.83
C ASP A 194 6.88 -5.56 -33.21
N LEU A 195 7.11 -4.36 -32.65
CA LEU A 195 8.37 -3.63 -32.85
C LEU A 195 9.56 -4.37 -32.26
N ARG A 196 9.39 -5.05 -31.12
CA ARG A 196 10.45 -5.87 -30.50
C ARG A 196 10.77 -7.11 -31.32
N GLU A 197 9.78 -7.75 -31.94
CA GLU A 197 10.00 -8.87 -32.86
C GLU A 197 10.76 -8.44 -34.11
N GLY A 198 10.37 -7.31 -34.71
CA GLY A 198 11.10 -6.70 -35.83
C GLY A 198 12.54 -6.32 -35.46
N LEU A 199 12.72 -5.69 -34.30
CA LEU A 199 14.05 -5.37 -33.76
C LEU A 199 14.89 -6.63 -33.56
N GLN A 200 14.32 -7.69 -32.96
CA GLN A 200 15.03 -8.93 -32.73
C GLN A 200 15.48 -9.58 -34.04
N ALA A 201 14.60 -9.63 -35.05
CA ALA A 201 14.95 -10.16 -36.36
C ALA A 201 16.11 -9.39 -37.01
N ALA A 202 16.12 -8.05 -36.88
CA ALA A 202 17.23 -7.21 -37.34
C ALA A 202 18.52 -7.45 -36.54
N GLN A 203 18.43 -7.57 -35.21
CA GLN A 203 19.56 -7.87 -34.34
C GLN A 203 20.17 -9.23 -34.69
N ASP A 204 19.36 -10.27 -34.92
CA ASP A 204 19.85 -11.61 -35.30
C ASP A 204 20.64 -11.63 -36.62
N GLN A 205 20.42 -10.64 -37.51
CA GLN A 205 21.17 -10.48 -38.76
C GLN A 205 22.43 -9.62 -38.62
N VAL A 206 22.39 -8.59 -37.76
CA VAL A 206 23.39 -7.50 -37.72
C VAL A 206 24.37 -7.64 -36.55
N TYR A 207 23.95 -8.22 -35.43
CA TYR A 207 24.78 -8.34 -34.23
C TYR A 207 25.78 -9.49 -34.36
N SER A 208 26.95 -9.32 -33.75
CA SER A 208 27.92 -10.42 -33.65
C SER A 208 27.40 -11.52 -32.71
N PRO A 209 27.89 -12.77 -32.84
CA PRO A 209 27.52 -13.85 -31.93
C PRO A 209 27.73 -13.52 -30.44
N GLU A 210 28.76 -12.75 -30.11
CA GLU A 210 29.08 -12.31 -28.75
C GLU A 210 28.02 -11.35 -28.21
N LEU A 211 27.60 -10.38 -29.03
CA LEU A 211 26.59 -9.39 -28.68
C LEU A 211 25.21 -10.04 -28.54
N LEU A 212 24.83 -10.93 -29.47
CA LEU A 212 23.60 -11.72 -29.36
C LEU A 212 23.58 -12.57 -28.09
N ALA A 213 24.71 -13.16 -27.71
CA ALA A 213 24.80 -13.92 -26.48
C ALA A 213 24.59 -13.03 -25.23
N LEU A 214 25.08 -11.78 -25.24
CA LEU A 214 24.86 -10.80 -24.18
C LEU A 214 23.37 -10.50 -24.03
N GLU A 215 22.71 -10.12 -25.12
CA GLU A 215 21.28 -9.80 -25.11
C GLU A 215 20.39 -10.99 -24.70
N LYS A 216 20.69 -12.20 -25.19
CA LYS A 216 19.99 -13.42 -24.75
C LYS A 216 20.14 -13.67 -23.26
N SER A 217 21.29 -13.35 -22.66
CA SER A 217 21.50 -13.52 -21.21
C SER A 217 20.72 -12.49 -20.41
N LYS A 218 20.71 -11.24 -20.86
CA LYS A 218 19.92 -10.16 -20.26
C LYS A 218 18.43 -10.50 -20.27
N ARG A 219 17.92 -10.93 -21.43
CA ARG A 219 16.51 -11.33 -21.59
C ARG A 219 16.14 -12.51 -20.68
N ALA A 220 16.95 -13.57 -20.70
CA ALA A 220 16.70 -14.73 -19.85
C ALA A 220 16.76 -14.38 -18.34
N PHE A 221 17.58 -13.42 -17.94
CA PHE A 221 17.57 -12.90 -16.57
C PHE A 221 16.28 -12.13 -16.25
N ARG A 222 15.86 -11.21 -17.11
CA ARG A 222 14.60 -10.44 -16.95
C ARG A 222 13.36 -11.35 -16.90
N GLU A 223 13.35 -12.42 -17.68
CA GLU A 223 12.27 -13.42 -17.71
C GLU A 223 12.33 -14.43 -16.54
N GLY A 224 13.29 -14.29 -15.61
CA GLY A 224 13.47 -15.21 -14.49
C GLY A 224 14.02 -16.59 -14.85
N LYS A 225 14.41 -16.81 -16.12
CA LYS A 225 15.04 -18.06 -16.60
C LYS A 225 16.50 -18.20 -16.17
N LEU A 226 17.15 -17.10 -15.82
CA LEU A 226 18.47 -17.07 -15.17
C LEU A 226 18.36 -16.46 -13.78
N SER A 227 19.04 -17.06 -12.80
CA SER A 227 19.20 -16.43 -11.49
C SER A 227 20.20 -15.28 -11.52
N LEU A 228 20.12 -14.38 -10.53
CA LEU A 228 21.06 -13.26 -10.38
C LEU A 228 22.52 -13.72 -10.39
N LEU A 229 22.83 -14.81 -9.68
CA LEU A 229 24.17 -15.39 -9.67
C LEU A 229 24.60 -15.89 -11.05
N GLN A 230 23.73 -16.60 -11.77
CA GLN A 230 24.04 -17.09 -13.11
C GLN A 230 24.28 -15.93 -14.08
N TYR A 231 23.49 -14.86 -13.96
CA TYR A 231 23.64 -13.66 -14.77
C TYR A 231 24.95 -12.93 -14.48
N ALA A 232 25.23 -12.65 -13.21
CA ALA A 232 26.47 -12.02 -12.74
C ALA A 232 27.73 -12.80 -13.18
N LEU A 233 27.71 -14.14 -13.09
CA LEU A 233 28.81 -14.98 -13.55
C LEU A 233 29.01 -14.91 -15.07
N LYS A 234 27.92 -14.82 -15.86
CA LYS A 234 28.00 -14.64 -17.31
C LYS A 234 28.59 -13.28 -17.68
N LEU A 235 28.18 -12.21 -17.00
CA LEU A 235 28.77 -10.88 -17.21
C LEU A 235 30.25 -10.85 -16.84
N ARG A 236 30.64 -11.40 -15.69
CA ARG A 236 32.06 -11.52 -15.29
C ARG A 236 32.89 -12.27 -16.34
N LYS A 237 32.40 -13.40 -16.84
CA LYS A 237 33.11 -14.19 -17.86
C LYS A 237 33.38 -13.35 -19.11
N ARG A 238 32.40 -12.56 -19.54
CA ARG A 238 32.53 -11.67 -20.71
C ARG A 238 33.48 -10.49 -20.45
N ALA A 239 33.36 -9.85 -19.29
CA ALA A 239 34.27 -8.80 -18.87
C ALA A 239 35.73 -9.26 -18.91
N GLY A 240 36.01 -10.45 -18.34
CA GLY A 240 37.34 -11.06 -18.39
C GLY A 240 37.82 -11.32 -19.82
N SER A 241 36.95 -11.78 -20.73
CA SER A 241 37.33 -11.99 -22.14
C SER A 241 37.65 -10.71 -22.91
N GLN A 242 37.24 -9.55 -22.39
CA GLN A 242 37.53 -8.23 -22.97
C GLN A 242 38.62 -7.46 -22.20
N GLY A 243 39.25 -8.08 -21.21
CA GLY A 243 40.25 -7.41 -20.37
C GLY A 243 39.66 -6.38 -19.41
N LEU A 244 38.35 -6.41 -19.17
CA LEU A 244 37.68 -5.57 -18.17
C LEU A 244 37.73 -6.27 -16.82
N GLY A 245 38.50 -5.71 -15.89
CA GLY A 245 38.55 -6.16 -14.51
C GLY A 245 37.33 -5.70 -13.70
N LEU A 246 37.21 -6.20 -12.46
CA LEU A 246 36.11 -5.89 -11.55
C LEU A 246 36.45 -4.81 -10.51
N GLU A 247 37.56 -4.10 -10.67
CA GLU A 247 38.06 -3.12 -9.70
C GLU A 247 37.08 -1.96 -9.46
N GLY A 248 36.24 -1.64 -10.45
CA GLY A 248 35.18 -0.64 -10.35
C GLY A 248 33.82 -1.16 -9.87
N PHE A 249 33.71 -2.46 -9.55
CA PHE A 249 32.44 -3.12 -9.22
C PHE A 249 32.52 -3.85 -7.86
N PRO A 250 32.69 -3.12 -6.75
CA PRO A 250 32.91 -3.72 -5.43
C PRO A 250 31.72 -4.54 -4.92
N ASN A 251 30.47 -4.14 -5.18
CA ASN A 251 29.30 -4.90 -4.76
C ASN A 251 29.15 -6.21 -5.55
N LEU A 252 29.46 -6.18 -6.85
CA LEU A 252 29.50 -7.37 -7.69
C LEU A 252 30.63 -8.31 -7.28
N ALA A 253 31.83 -7.77 -7.02
CA ALA A 253 32.95 -8.55 -6.52
C ALA A 253 32.61 -9.22 -5.18
N GLN A 254 31.99 -8.47 -4.27
CA GLN A 254 31.51 -8.98 -3.00
C GLN A 254 30.47 -10.08 -3.22
N TYR A 255 29.42 -9.82 -4.01
CA TYR A 255 28.36 -10.78 -4.31
C TYR A 255 28.91 -12.10 -4.88
N LEU A 256 29.87 -12.03 -5.79
CA LEU A 256 30.50 -13.20 -6.40
C LEU A 256 31.51 -13.93 -5.48
N SER A 257 31.96 -13.28 -4.41
CA SER A 257 32.88 -13.86 -3.41
C SER A 257 32.16 -14.58 -2.27
N LEU A 258 30.84 -14.37 -2.10
CA LEU A 258 30.07 -15.01 -1.04
C LEU A 258 29.82 -16.49 -1.35
N ASN A 259 30.09 -17.36 -0.37
CA ASN A 259 29.58 -18.73 -0.37
C ASN A 259 28.05 -18.70 -0.18
N ARG A 260 27.34 -19.64 -0.82
CA ARG A 260 25.86 -19.71 -0.88
C ARG A 260 25.15 -19.61 0.49
N ASP A 261 25.84 -19.90 1.58
CA ASP A 261 25.27 -19.98 2.92
C ASP A 261 25.23 -18.64 3.70
N ASN A 262 25.80 -17.55 3.18
CA ASN A 262 25.90 -16.24 3.86
C ASN A 262 25.37 -15.05 3.02
N LEU A 263 24.42 -15.29 2.12
CA LEU A 263 23.92 -14.29 1.18
C LEU A 263 23.10 -13.16 1.82
N ASP A 264 22.52 -13.37 3.01
CA ASP A 264 21.40 -12.55 3.47
C ASP A 264 21.72 -11.26 4.24
N GLU A 265 22.98 -10.92 4.54
CA GLU A 265 23.24 -9.74 5.42
C GLU A 265 24.35 -8.76 5.00
N ARG A 266 24.99 -8.86 3.82
CA ARG A 266 26.18 -8.03 3.53
C ARG A 266 26.28 -7.34 2.18
N VAL A 267 25.38 -7.59 1.23
CA VAL A 267 25.46 -6.97 -0.11
C VAL A 267 24.48 -5.81 -0.20
N ASP A 268 24.99 -4.62 -0.57
CA ASP A 268 24.13 -3.51 -0.98
C ASP A 268 23.44 -3.90 -2.30
N ALA A 269 22.19 -4.37 -2.22
CA ALA A 269 21.42 -4.82 -3.37
C ALA A 269 21.25 -3.71 -4.42
N ASP A 270 20.95 -2.48 -3.98
CA ASP A 270 20.81 -1.34 -4.88
C ASP A 270 22.16 -1.04 -5.57
N GLY A 271 23.26 -1.10 -4.83
CA GLY A 271 24.62 -0.99 -5.35
C GLY A 271 24.97 -2.07 -6.37
N LEU A 272 24.64 -3.33 -6.08
CA LEU A 272 24.86 -4.47 -6.96
C LEU A 272 24.10 -4.33 -8.28
N PHE A 273 22.81 -3.99 -8.24
CA PHE A 273 22.02 -3.84 -9.46
C PHE A 273 22.52 -2.68 -10.33
N ARG A 274 22.89 -1.54 -9.73
CA ARG A 274 23.55 -0.44 -10.46
C ARG A 274 24.85 -0.89 -11.11
N GLU A 275 25.70 -1.62 -10.40
CA GLU A 275 26.96 -2.13 -10.93
C GLU A 275 26.77 -3.13 -12.08
N LEU A 276 25.78 -4.04 -11.96
CA LEU A 276 25.43 -4.97 -13.03
C LEU A 276 24.96 -4.25 -14.29
N GLU A 277 24.12 -3.21 -14.14
CA GLU A 277 23.63 -2.39 -15.25
C GLU A 277 24.78 -1.64 -15.94
N VAL A 278 25.66 -1.00 -15.16
CA VAL A 278 26.84 -0.30 -15.70
C VAL A 278 27.78 -1.27 -16.42
N LEU A 279 28.03 -2.46 -15.85
CA LEU A 279 28.87 -3.46 -16.49
C LEU A 279 28.25 -3.98 -17.78
N GLU A 280 26.96 -4.31 -17.77
CA GLU A 280 26.22 -4.74 -18.97
C GLU A 280 26.29 -3.67 -20.07
N GLN A 281 26.04 -2.41 -19.73
CA GLN A 281 26.10 -1.31 -20.69
C GLN A 281 27.51 -1.12 -21.23
N THR A 282 28.53 -1.20 -20.39
CA THR A 282 29.95 -1.10 -20.80
C THR A 282 30.31 -2.22 -21.77
N LEU A 283 29.94 -3.46 -21.44
CA LEU A 283 30.14 -4.62 -22.31
C LEU A 283 29.42 -4.44 -23.65
N ARG A 284 28.14 -4.04 -23.62
CA ARG A 284 27.35 -3.79 -24.84
C ARG A 284 28.03 -2.76 -25.72
N GLN A 285 28.39 -1.58 -25.17
CA GLN A 285 29.04 -0.50 -25.91
C GLN A 285 30.38 -0.92 -26.52
N SER A 286 31.18 -1.70 -25.81
CA SER A 286 32.46 -2.22 -26.33
C SER A 286 32.30 -3.18 -27.53
N MET A 287 31.14 -3.82 -27.67
CA MET A 287 30.82 -4.80 -28.71
C MET A 287 30.15 -4.18 -29.94
N LEU A 288 29.65 -2.93 -29.84
CA LEU A 288 29.09 -2.20 -30.96
C LEU A 288 30.23 -1.70 -31.86
N ARG A 289 30.37 -2.29 -33.05
CA ARG A 289 31.46 -2.00 -34.01
C ARG A 289 30.99 -1.25 -35.25
N THR A 290 29.70 -1.35 -35.58
CA THR A 290 29.12 -0.73 -36.78
C THR A 290 28.05 0.28 -36.41
N GLN A 291 27.78 1.20 -37.34
CA GLN A 291 26.69 2.18 -37.20
C GLN A 291 25.33 1.47 -37.03
N ALA A 292 25.06 0.46 -37.87
CA ALA A 292 23.82 -0.32 -37.80
C ALA A 292 23.63 -1.03 -36.44
N GLN A 293 24.71 -1.56 -35.85
CA GLN A 293 24.64 -2.15 -34.50
C GLN A 293 24.27 -1.09 -33.45
N SER A 294 24.88 0.10 -33.55
CA SER A 294 24.63 1.20 -32.61
C SER A 294 23.20 1.74 -32.74
N GLU A 295 22.69 1.85 -33.96
CA GLU A 295 21.31 2.26 -34.25
C GLU A 295 20.29 1.29 -33.66
N LEU A 296 20.46 -0.03 -33.87
CA LEU A 296 19.59 -1.05 -33.29
C LEU A 296 19.65 -1.06 -31.75
N SER A 297 20.83 -0.86 -31.17
CA SER A 297 20.95 -0.72 -29.71
C SER A 297 20.20 0.52 -29.19
N GLY A 298 20.23 1.62 -29.93
CA GLY A 298 19.47 2.82 -29.59
C GLY A 298 17.96 2.61 -29.69
N VAL A 299 17.48 1.89 -30.71
CA VAL A 299 16.07 1.49 -30.82
C VAL A 299 15.64 0.65 -29.62
N GLU A 300 16.46 -0.31 -29.19
CA GLU A 300 16.16 -1.13 -28.01
C GLU A 300 15.99 -0.29 -26.73
N ASP A 301 16.88 0.66 -26.51
CA ASP A 301 16.83 1.56 -25.36
C ASP A 301 15.55 2.43 -25.39
N ARG A 302 15.17 2.95 -26.57
CA ARG A 302 13.93 3.71 -26.77
C ARG A 302 12.69 2.84 -26.54
N LEU A 303 12.65 1.60 -27.03
CA LEU A 303 11.53 0.68 -26.79
C LEU A 303 11.39 0.33 -25.30
N ASN A 304 12.50 0.09 -24.60
CA ASN A 304 12.50 -0.13 -23.15
C ASN A 304 11.95 1.09 -22.39
N ARG A 305 12.23 2.31 -22.87
CA ARG A 305 11.71 3.55 -22.29
C ARG A 305 10.22 3.74 -22.59
N LEU A 306 9.80 3.51 -23.84
CA LEU A 306 8.39 3.55 -24.22
C LEU A 306 7.55 2.57 -23.40
N GLU A 307 8.06 1.37 -23.15
CA GLU A 307 7.39 0.40 -22.30
C GLU A 307 7.13 0.96 -20.89
N ARG A 308 8.11 1.62 -20.26
CA ARG A 308 7.91 2.28 -18.95
C ARG A 308 6.91 3.44 -19.03
N VAL A 309 7.01 4.26 -20.06
CA VAL A 309 6.09 5.40 -20.29
C VAL A 309 4.65 4.91 -20.42
N LEU A 310 4.41 3.92 -21.27
CA LEU A 310 3.09 3.38 -21.58
C LEU A 310 2.51 2.55 -20.42
N ASN A 311 3.37 1.92 -19.60
CA ASN A 311 2.97 1.19 -18.40
C ASN A 311 2.85 2.04 -17.13
N ILE A 312 2.89 3.37 -17.24
CA ILE A 312 2.71 4.28 -16.09
C ILE A 312 3.81 4.07 -15.02
N SER A 313 5.03 3.75 -15.46
CA SER A 313 6.18 3.49 -14.59
C SER A 313 7.43 4.28 -14.99
N ALA A 314 7.26 5.33 -15.82
CA ALA A 314 8.36 6.19 -16.22
C ALA A 314 8.88 7.05 -15.07
N THR A 315 10.19 7.23 -15.07
CA THR A 315 10.90 8.21 -14.27
C THR A 315 10.85 9.60 -14.92
N GLN A 316 11.24 10.64 -14.19
CA GLN A 316 11.38 11.99 -14.75
C GLN A 316 12.46 12.05 -15.85
N GLU A 317 13.53 11.27 -15.71
CA GLU A 317 14.57 11.12 -16.73
C GLU A 317 14.02 10.48 -18.01
N ASP A 318 13.15 9.47 -17.87
CA ASP A 318 12.47 8.86 -19.01
C ASP A 318 11.67 9.89 -19.82
N LEU A 319 10.90 10.72 -19.12
CA LEU A 319 10.05 11.72 -19.76
C LEU A 319 10.86 12.84 -20.39
N ALA A 320 11.92 13.31 -19.72
CA ALA A 320 12.80 14.34 -20.26
C ALA A 320 13.46 13.90 -21.58
N ASP A 321 13.89 12.63 -21.67
CA ASP A 321 14.47 12.08 -22.89
C ASP A 321 13.43 11.96 -24.01
N VAL A 322 12.22 11.46 -23.72
CA VAL A 322 11.12 11.37 -24.69
C VAL A 322 10.71 12.74 -25.20
N GLU A 323 10.61 13.74 -24.33
CA GLU A 323 10.23 15.09 -24.71
C GLU A 323 11.29 15.73 -25.60
N LYS A 324 12.56 15.61 -25.22
CA LYS A 324 13.70 16.16 -25.99
C LYS A 324 13.85 15.50 -27.36
N ASN A 325 13.61 14.19 -27.46
CA ASN A 325 13.87 13.40 -28.65
C ASN A 325 12.59 12.90 -29.33
N THR A 326 11.48 13.64 -29.24
CA THR A 326 10.13 13.21 -29.69
C THR A 326 10.12 12.57 -31.09
N GLY A 327 10.88 13.11 -32.06
CA GLY A 327 10.95 12.57 -33.42
C GLY A 327 11.53 11.16 -33.50
N GLU A 328 12.49 10.82 -32.63
CA GLU A 328 13.14 9.50 -32.58
C GLU A 328 12.28 8.42 -31.92
N TYR A 329 11.26 8.83 -31.17
CA TYR A 329 10.30 7.95 -30.50
C TYR A 329 9.08 7.62 -31.36
N SER A 330 8.93 8.27 -32.53
CA SER A 330 7.84 7.98 -33.45
C SER A 330 7.94 6.57 -34.01
N VAL A 331 6.79 5.95 -34.27
CA VAL A 331 6.72 4.63 -34.92
C VAL A 331 7.55 4.62 -36.20
N ALA A 332 7.39 5.64 -37.04
CA ALA A 332 8.09 5.77 -38.31
C ALA A 332 9.62 5.81 -38.15
N ALA A 333 10.13 6.50 -37.13
CA ALA A 333 11.57 6.56 -36.87
C ALA A 333 12.10 5.21 -36.36
N LEU A 334 11.39 4.57 -35.42
CA LEU A 334 11.80 3.28 -34.86
C LEU A 334 11.78 2.18 -35.93
N SER A 335 10.67 2.05 -36.65
CA SER A 335 10.52 1.06 -37.72
C SER A 335 11.49 1.33 -38.86
N GLY A 336 11.65 2.59 -39.28
CA GLY A 336 12.56 2.97 -40.36
C GLY A 336 14.01 2.64 -40.03
N THR A 337 14.42 2.82 -38.77
CA THR A 337 15.75 2.44 -38.29
C THR A 337 15.94 0.92 -38.32
N ILE A 338 14.95 0.14 -37.83
CA ILE A 338 14.99 -1.33 -37.85
C ILE A 338 15.14 -1.85 -39.28
N GLN A 339 14.32 -1.35 -40.21
CA GLN A 339 14.32 -1.77 -41.62
C GLN A 339 15.64 -1.42 -42.32
N THR A 340 16.13 -0.19 -42.14
CA THR A 340 17.37 0.29 -42.74
C THR A 340 18.57 -0.53 -42.26
N ALA A 341 18.64 -0.80 -40.95
CA ALA A 341 19.72 -1.57 -40.35
C ALA A 341 19.70 -3.04 -40.81
N ALA A 342 18.52 -3.64 -40.99
CA ALA A 342 18.37 -5.02 -41.48
C ALA A 342 18.63 -5.19 -42.98
N ARG A 343 18.76 -4.10 -43.77
CA ARG A 343 18.83 -4.13 -45.24
C ARG A 343 17.70 -4.96 -45.88
N SER A 344 16.55 -5.03 -45.23
CA SER A 344 15.38 -5.73 -45.75
C SER A 344 14.51 -4.75 -46.54
N GLU A 345 14.05 -5.16 -47.73
CA GLU A 345 12.88 -4.54 -48.34
C GLU A 345 11.67 -4.97 -47.49
N ALA A 346 11.23 -4.12 -46.58
CA ALA A 346 10.13 -4.48 -45.69
C ALA A 346 8.77 -4.30 -46.38
N GLY A 347 7.95 -5.35 -46.32
CA GLY A 347 6.51 -5.23 -46.42
C GLY A 347 5.97 -4.21 -45.42
N SER A 348 4.82 -3.63 -45.75
CA SER A 348 4.16 -2.59 -44.94
C SER A 348 4.01 -3.03 -43.48
N LEU A 349 4.31 -2.12 -42.56
CA LEU A 349 4.01 -2.29 -41.14
C LEU A 349 2.52 -2.60 -40.96
N ASP A 350 2.21 -3.42 -39.97
CA ASP A 350 0.83 -3.68 -39.58
C ASP A 350 0.17 -2.35 -39.16
N PRO A 351 -1.04 -2.03 -39.67
CA PRO A 351 -1.82 -0.88 -39.22
C PRO A 351 -1.89 -0.70 -37.70
N GLU A 352 -1.82 -1.78 -36.91
CA GLU A 352 -1.86 -1.72 -35.44
C GLU A 352 -0.65 -1.02 -34.81
N VAL A 353 0.54 -1.06 -35.43
CA VAL A 353 1.74 -0.38 -34.91
C VAL A 353 1.59 1.15 -34.98
N SER A 354 0.78 1.66 -35.92
CA SER A 354 0.57 3.10 -36.11
C SER A 354 -0.14 3.79 -34.93
N ALA A 355 -0.87 3.03 -34.10
CA ALA A 355 -1.56 3.55 -32.92
C ALA A 355 -0.61 3.91 -31.75
N LEU A 356 0.65 3.45 -31.78
CA LEU A 356 1.61 3.67 -30.70
C LEU A 356 1.94 5.16 -30.49
N ASP A 357 1.97 5.97 -31.54
CA ASP A 357 2.19 7.41 -31.45
C ASP A 357 1.02 8.12 -30.72
N GLU A 358 -0.21 7.62 -30.90
CA GLU A 358 -1.38 8.10 -30.17
C GLU A 358 -1.32 7.70 -28.69
N TYR A 359 -0.93 6.47 -28.38
CA TYR A 359 -0.74 6.02 -27.00
C TYR A 359 0.38 6.79 -26.29
N LEU A 360 1.49 7.09 -26.98
CA LEU A 360 2.55 7.93 -26.46
C LEU A 360 2.03 9.35 -26.15
N SER A 361 1.20 9.90 -27.03
CA SER A 361 0.56 11.20 -26.81
C SER A 361 -0.37 11.19 -25.59
N GLN A 362 -1.15 10.11 -25.40
CA GLN A 362 -1.98 9.91 -24.20
C GLN A 362 -1.12 9.79 -22.93
N ALA A 363 -0.01 9.05 -22.98
CA ALA A 363 0.93 8.91 -21.86
C ALA A 363 1.55 10.26 -21.48
N ARG A 364 1.99 11.05 -22.46
CA ARG A 364 2.48 12.42 -22.22
C ARG A 364 1.43 13.31 -21.55
N ALA A 365 0.17 13.20 -21.96
CA ALA A 365 -0.91 13.93 -21.30
C ALA A 365 -1.13 13.48 -19.84
N PHE A 366 -1.05 12.18 -19.56
CA PHE A 366 -1.10 11.65 -18.20
C PHE A 366 0.02 12.22 -17.31
N TYR A 367 1.28 12.14 -17.76
CA TYR A 367 2.40 12.64 -16.96
C TYR A 367 2.41 14.17 -16.86
N GLY A 368 2.00 14.88 -17.91
CA GLY A 368 1.81 16.33 -17.85
C GLY A 368 0.79 16.77 -16.81
N LEU A 369 -0.28 15.99 -16.59
CA LEU A 369 -1.22 16.19 -15.49
C LEU A 369 -0.62 15.85 -14.13
N ALA A 370 0.14 14.76 -14.02
CA ALA A 370 0.85 14.39 -12.79
C ALA A 370 1.83 15.49 -12.33
N ASP A 371 2.52 16.12 -13.29
CA ASP A 371 3.41 17.25 -13.04
C ASP A 371 2.67 18.48 -12.48
N ARG A 372 1.50 18.81 -13.06
CA ARG A 372 0.64 19.89 -12.57
C ARG A 372 0.06 19.60 -11.18
N ARG A 373 -0.34 18.36 -10.91
CA ARG A 373 -0.81 17.90 -9.59
C ARG A 373 0.22 18.16 -8.50
N SER A 374 1.51 17.92 -8.78
CA SER A 374 2.62 18.19 -7.84
C SER A 374 2.59 19.61 -7.26
N GLN A 375 2.27 20.63 -8.08
CA GLN A 375 2.19 22.02 -7.62
C GLN A 375 0.98 22.24 -6.71
N VAL A 376 -0.17 21.67 -7.08
CA VAL A 376 -1.39 21.73 -6.26
C VAL A 376 -1.16 21.10 -4.88
N PHE A 377 -0.42 20.00 -4.82
CA PHE A 377 -0.12 19.31 -3.57
C PHE A 377 0.59 20.23 -2.57
N VAL A 378 1.62 20.92 -3.04
CA VAL A 378 2.39 21.89 -2.24
C VAL A 378 1.50 23.04 -1.79
N GLU A 379 0.71 23.62 -2.70
CA GLU A 379 -0.17 24.74 -2.36
C GLU A 379 -1.23 24.38 -1.34
N LYS A 380 -1.91 23.24 -1.50
CA LYS A 380 -2.95 22.79 -0.56
C LYS A 380 -2.37 22.50 0.82
N LEU A 381 -1.20 21.84 0.89
CA LEU A 381 -0.56 21.60 2.18
C LEU A 381 -0.17 22.90 2.89
N LEU A 382 0.46 23.84 2.18
CA LEU A 382 0.89 25.11 2.77
C LEU A 382 -0.29 25.95 3.27
N ARG A 383 -1.37 26.03 2.49
CA ARG A 383 -2.62 26.66 2.92
C ARG A 383 -3.17 26.00 4.19
N ARG A 384 -3.13 24.66 4.27
CA ARG A 384 -3.58 23.95 5.47
C ARG A 384 -2.70 24.25 6.68
N MET A 385 -1.38 24.28 6.51
CA MET A 385 -0.44 24.65 7.58
C MET A 385 -0.69 26.06 8.10
N GLU A 386 -1.00 27.02 7.22
CA GLU A 386 -1.38 28.39 7.62
C GLU A 386 -2.68 28.42 8.41
N GLN A 387 -3.73 27.73 7.94
CA GLN A 387 -5.02 27.62 8.65
C GLN A 387 -4.87 26.99 10.04
N ARG A 388 -4.01 25.98 10.16
CA ARG A 388 -3.73 25.26 11.41
C ARG A 388 -2.66 25.92 12.27
N LYS A 389 -1.99 26.96 11.75
CA LYS A 389 -0.86 27.66 12.39
C LYS A 389 0.29 26.70 12.75
N THR A 390 0.60 25.74 11.88
CA THR A 390 1.70 24.78 12.07
C THR A 390 2.94 25.19 11.27
N SER A 391 4.12 24.96 11.86
CA SER A 391 5.43 25.18 11.22
C SER A 391 6.04 23.89 10.68
N ILE A 392 5.53 22.73 11.08
CA ILE A 392 5.97 21.41 10.62
C ILE A 392 4.79 20.56 10.16
N ALA A 393 4.95 19.85 9.05
CA ALA A 393 3.94 18.93 8.52
C ALA A 393 4.61 17.72 7.86
N VAL A 394 3.83 16.66 7.65
CA VAL A 394 4.21 15.54 6.77
C VAL A 394 3.48 15.68 5.43
N MET A 395 4.15 15.34 4.34
CA MET A 395 3.55 15.17 3.02
C MET A 395 3.82 13.74 2.54
N VAL A 396 2.78 13.01 2.12
CA VAL A 396 2.91 11.66 1.55
C VAL A 396 2.43 11.67 0.11
N THR A 397 3.32 11.39 -0.83
CA THR A 397 3.00 11.29 -2.27
C THR A 397 3.77 10.17 -2.93
N GLY A 398 3.31 9.72 -4.10
CA GLY A 398 4.01 8.80 -4.97
C GLY A 398 5.40 9.31 -5.36
N GLY A 399 6.32 8.38 -5.57
CA GLY A 399 7.73 8.69 -5.90
C GLY A 399 7.91 9.57 -7.14
N PHE A 400 7.00 9.48 -8.12
CA PHE A 400 7.04 10.29 -9.35
C PHE A 400 7.00 11.80 -9.11
N HIS A 401 6.30 12.25 -8.07
CA HIS A 401 6.15 13.68 -7.75
C HIS A 401 7.38 14.29 -7.07
N THR A 402 8.36 13.47 -6.67
CA THR A 402 9.44 13.87 -5.76
C THR A 402 10.21 15.08 -6.26
N ASP A 403 10.75 15.02 -7.48
CA ASP A 403 11.68 16.04 -7.97
C ASP A 403 10.99 17.39 -8.14
N LYS A 404 9.75 17.38 -8.65
CA LYS A 404 8.93 18.58 -8.84
C LYS A 404 8.58 19.24 -7.51
N ILE A 405 8.12 18.45 -6.53
CA ILE A 405 7.79 18.93 -5.19
C ILE A 405 9.03 19.50 -4.49
N GLN A 406 10.17 18.82 -4.59
CA GLN A 406 11.43 19.31 -4.02
C GLN A 406 11.88 20.61 -4.67
N ALA A 407 11.73 20.76 -5.99
CA ALA A 407 12.02 21.99 -6.70
C ALA A 407 11.13 23.14 -6.21
N GLU A 408 9.83 22.90 -6.04
CA GLU A 408 8.88 23.87 -5.46
C GLU A 408 9.26 24.26 -4.01
N PHE A 409 9.64 23.29 -3.17
CA PHE A 409 10.12 23.60 -1.81
C PHE A 409 11.37 24.47 -1.82
N LYS A 410 12.37 24.16 -2.67
CA LYS A 410 13.58 24.97 -2.81
C LYS A 410 13.27 26.38 -3.29
N ALA A 411 12.44 26.52 -4.33
CA ALA A 411 12.03 27.80 -4.89
C ALA A 411 11.33 28.69 -3.85
N ARG A 412 10.50 28.09 -2.99
CA ARG A 412 9.76 28.78 -1.93
C ARG A 412 10.53 28.88 -0.60
N ARG A 413 11.80 28.44 -0.56
CA ARG A 413 12.63 28.37 0.66
C ARG A 413 11.94 27.62 1.80
N ILE A 414 11.34 26.48 1.53
CA ILE A 414 10.74 25.60 2.54
C ILE A 414 11.76 24.53 2.92
N SER A 415 12.02 24.37 4.21
CA SER A 415 12.90 23.30 4.71
C SER A 415 12.23 21.95 4.49
N TYR A 416 12.97 20.93 4.05
CA TYR A 416 12.42 19.57 3.93
C TYR A 416 13.44 18.48 4.21
N VAL A 417 12.92 17.31 4.61
CA VAL A 417 13.64 16.04 4.67
C VAL A 417 12.86 15.03 3.86
N CYS A 418 13.46 14.53 2.78
CA CYS A 418 12.88 13.51 1.92
C CYS A 418 13.21 12.13 2.48
N VAL A 419 12.19 11.31 2.68
CA VAL A 419 12.27 10.00 3.32
C VAL A 419 11.73 8.95 2.36
N ARG A 420 12.55 7.95 2.08
CA ARG A 420 12.12 6.73 1.39
C ARG A 420 11.85 5.64 2.43
N PRO A 421 10.60 5.18 2.58
CA PRO A 421 10.29 4.08 3.48
C PRO A 421 11.09 2.82 3.15
N LYS A 422 11.41 2.02 4.17
CA LYS A 422 12.10 0.75 3.98
C LYS A 422 11.16 -0.25 3.32
N ILE A 423 11.73 -1.10 2.48
CA ILE A 423 11.10 -2.29 1.93
C ILE A 423 12.08 -3.45 2.07
N THR A 424 11.63 -4.58 2.61
CA THR A 424 12.43 -5.81 2.73
C THR A 424 11.85 -6.94 1.88
N HIS A 425 10.56 -6.89 1.54
CA HIS A 425 9.90 -7.90 0.72
C HIS A 425 9.41 -7.29 -0.61
N GLN A 426 10.00 -7.69 -1.73
CA GLN A 426 9.62 -7.19 -3.07
C GLN A 426 8.45 -7.96 -3.70
N ASP A 427 8.19 -9.21 -3.30
CA ASP A 427 7.22 -10.11 -3.96
C ASP A 427 5.82 -10.13 -3.32
N VAL A 428 5.41 -9.05 -2.66
CA VAL A 428 4.06 -8.98 -2.08
C VAL A 428 3.10 -8.45 -3.14
N ALA A 429 2.00 -9.18 -3.38
CA ALA A 429 0.93 -8.76 -4.29
C ALA A 429 0.50 -7.32 -3.99
N ASN A 430 0.65 -6.42 -4.97
CA ASN A 430 0.30 -5.01 -4.86
C ASN A 430 -0.95 -4.73 -5.71
N PRO A 431 -2.11 -4.36 -5.09
CA PRO A 431 -3.35 -4.17 -5.81
C PRO A 431 -3.43 -2.85 -6.60
N TYR A 432 -2.39 -2.01 -6.59
CA TYR A 432 -2.40 -0.66 -7.17
C TYR A 432 -2.94 -0.62 -8.62
N PHE A 433 -2.38 -1.44 -9.50
CA PHE A 433 -2.78 -1.46 -10.91
C PHE A 433 -4.16 -2.08 -11.15
N ASP A 434 -4.63 -2.98 -10.29
CA ASP A 434 -5.99 -3.50 -10.35
C ASP A 434 -7.00 -2.43 -9.91
N LEU A 435 -6.66 -1.64 -8.89
CA LEU A 435 -7.47 -0.51 -8.43
C LEU A 435 -7.55 0.59 -9.50
N LEU A 436 -6.45 0.92 -10.18
CA LEU A 436 -6.47 1.87 -11.30
C LEU A 436 -7.38 1.41 -12.45
N ARG A 437 -7.37 0.11 -12.75
CA ARG A 437 -8.26 -0.52 -13.76
C ARG A 437 -9.71 -0.67 -13.29
N ASN A 438 -10.04 -0.23 -12.07
CA ASN A 438 -11.35 -0.42 -11.45
C ASN A 438 -11.79 -1.89 -11.39
N ARG A 439 -10.83 -2.82 -11.20
CA ARG A 439 -11.14 -4.24 -11.02
C ARG A 439 -11.61 -4.48 -9.59
N PRO A 440 -12.70 -5.24 -9.38
CA PRO A 440 -13.20 -5.52 -8.05
C PRO A 440 -12.19 -6.39 -7.29
N THR A 441 -11.78 -5.90 -6.12
CA THR A 441 -10.93 -6.64 -5.18
C THR A 441 -11.66 -7.87 -4.63
N PRO A 442 -10.97 -8.86 -4.04
CA PRO A 442 -11.64 -9.95 -3.31
C PRO A 442 -12.63 -9.45 -2.25
N LEU A 443 -12.33 -8.32 -1.61
CA LEU A 443 -13.24 -7.63 -0.71
C LEU A 443 -14.47 -7.15 -1.46
N ASP A 444 -14.34 -6.39 -2.56
CA ASP A 444 -15.48 -5.86 -3.31
C ASP A 444 -16.43 -6.99 -3.75
N LYS A 445 -15.88 -8.13 -4.20
CA LYS A 445 -16.67 -9.34 -4.56
C LYS A 445 -17.37 -9.97 -3.36
N LEU A 446 -16.76 -9.90 -2.17
CA LEU A 446 -17.37 -10.34 -0.92
C LEU A 446 -18.46 -9.36 -0.46
N LEU A 447 -18.23 -8.05 -0.64
CA LEU A 447 -19.15 -6.98 -0.25
C LEU A 447 -20.37 -6.88 -1.18
N GLU A 448 -20.20 -7.13 -2.48
CA GLU A 448 -21.30 -7.24 -3.45
C GLU A 448 -22.29 -8.36 -3.07
N LYS A 449 -21.78 -9.47 -2.51
CA LYS A 449 -22.62 -10.55 -1.97
C LYS A 449 -23.34 -10.16 -0.67
N THR A 450 -22.88 -9.11 0.00
CA THR A 450 -23.45 -8.61 1.26
C THR A 450 -23.84 -7.13 1.09
N GLN A 451 -24.98 -6.88 0.44
CA GLN A 451 -25.51 -5.56 0.01
C GLN A 451 -25.48 -4.40 1.04
N ASN A 452 -25.15 -4.65 2.31
CA ASN A 452 -25.12 -3.66 3.39
C ASN A 452 -23.73 -3.11 3.75
N ILE A 453 -22.62 -3.70 3.27
CA ILE A 453 -21.25 -3.29 3.67
C ILE A 453 -20.66 -2.25 2.70
N LEU A 454 -21.22 -2.15 1.49
CA LEU A 454 -20.80 -1.22 0.44
C LEU A 454 -20.64 0.22 0.95
N ALA A 455 -21.52 0.67 1.85
CA ALA A 455 -21.55 2.04 2.37
C ALA A 455 -20.38 2.42 3.30
N VAL A 456 -19.59 1.47 3.78
CA VAL A 456 -18.41 1.78 4.62
C VAL A 456 -17.19 2.04 3.74
N ALA A 457 -16.99 1.26 2.68
CA ALA A 457 -15.79 1.34 1.84
C ALA A 457 -15.79 2.51 0.85
N THR A 458 -16.94 2.89 0.28
CA THR A 458 -17.05 4.05 -0.63
C THR A 458 -16.97 5.39 0.11
N ASN A 459 -17.47 5.45 1.35
CA ASN A 459 -17.56 6.71 2.11
C ASN A 459 -16.24 7.20 2.70
N PHE A 460 -15.20 6.35 2.83
CA PHE A 460 -13.87 6.80 3.27
C PHE A 460 -13.21 7.77 2.28
N ARG A 461 -13.49 7.65 0.97
CA ARG A 461 -12.83 8.48 -0.06
C ARG A 461 -13.58 9.76 -0.42
N GLN A 462 -14.89 9.82 -0.21
CA GLN A 462 -15.73 10.92 -0.74
C GLN A 462 -16.16 11.96 0.30
N GLY A 463 -15.78 11.83 1.57
CA GLY A 463 -16.06 12.87 2.57
C GLY A 463 -17.55 13.22 2.72
N GLU A 464 -18.48 12.35 2.31
CA GLU A 464 -19.90 12.61 2.44
C GLU A 464 -20.31 12.57 3.93
N THR A 465 -20.62 13.76 4.44
CA THR A 465 -21.24 13.94 5.76
C THR A 465 -22.62 13.29 5.82
N ALA A 466 -22.80 12.45 6.85
CA ALA A 466 -24.07 12.10 7.49
C ALA A 466 -25.14 11.40 6.62
N VAL A 467 -24.98 10.09 6.45
CA VAL A 467 -26.14 9.17 6.40
C VAL A 467 -26.13 8.36 7.69
N GLN A 468 -27.11 8.57 8.56
CA GLN A 468 -27.37 7.70 9.71
C GLN A 468 -27.73 6.30 9.21
N ILE A 469 -26.74 5.40 9.12
CA ILE A 469 -26.99 4.00 8.81
C ILE A 469 -27.49 3.32 10.09
N LYS A 470 -28.79 3.03 10.14
CA LYS A 470 -29.37 2.04 11.06
C LYS A 470 -28.66 0.71 10.80
N LEU A 471 -27.76 0.30 11.70
CA LEU A 471 -27.12 -1.01 11.69
C LEU A 471 -28.17 -2.12 11.48
N SER A 472 -28.10 -2.79 10.33
CA SER A 472 -29.02 -3.88 9.99
C SER A 472 -28.86 -5.08 10.96
N GLN A 473 -29.85 -5.99 10.96
CA GLN A 473 -29.85 -7.21 11.80
C GLN A 473 -28.55 -8.04 11.65
N GLN A 474 -27.94 -8.05 10.46
CA GLN A 474 -26.67 -8.73 10.19
C GLN A 474 -25.48 -8.05 10.87
N SER A 475 -25.44 -6.71 10.89
CA SER A 475 -24.41 -5.94 11.59
C SER A 475 -24.48 -6.15 13.12
N ARG A 476 -25.70 -6.35 13.66
CA ARG A 476 -25.90 -6.77 15.06
C ARG A 476 -25.42 -8.20 15.34
N ASN A 477 -25.39 -9.07 14.34
CA ASN A 477 -24.86 -10.43 14.47
C ASN A 477 -23.34 -10.44 14.40
N VAL A 478 -22.72 -9.60 13.57
CA VAL A 478 -21.27 -9.38 13.54
C VAL A 478 -20.79 -8.78 14.87
N LEU A 479 -21.48 -7.77 15.41
CA LEU A 479 -21.14 -7.20 16.73
C LEU A 479 -21.30 -8.21 17.89
N LYS A 480 -22.23 -9.17 17.76
CA LYS A 480 -22.37 -10.31 18.70
C LYS A 480 -21.24 -11.32 18.52
N LEU A 481 -20.79 -11.54 17.29
CA LEU A 481 -19.63 -12.39 16.96
C LEU A 481 -18.37 -11.80 17.58
N GLU A 482 -18.14 -10.50 17.43
CA GLU A 482 -17.01 -9.76 17.99
C GLU A 482 -16.99 -9.82 19.52
N LYS A 483 -18.13 -9.56 20.18
CA LYS A 483 -18.23 -9.73 21.65
C LYS A 483 -17.99 -11.16 22.11
N THR A 484 -18.41 -12.15 21.31
CA THR A 484 -18.20 -13.56 21.66
C THR A 484 -16.73 -13.96 21.48
N ILE A 485 -16.07 -13.50 20.42
CA ILE A 485 -14.63 -13.68 20.18
C ILE A 485 -13.81 -12.97 21.26
N GLU A 486 -14.18 -11.75 21.66
CA GLU A 486 -13.54 -11.00 22.76
C GLU A 486 -13.63 -11.76 24.09
N ILE A 487 -14.81 -12.29 24.40
CA ILE A 487 -15.05 -13.07 25.61
C ILE A 487 -14.27 -14.40 25.58
N LEU A 488 -14.25 -15.10 24.45
CA LEU A 488 -13.46 -16.33 24.26
C LEU A 488 -11.96 -16.03 24.37
N SER A 489 -11.50 -14.92 23.81
CA SER A 489 -10.11 -14.45 23.89
C SER A 489 -9.68 -14.11 25.31
N GLY A 490 -10.58 -13.51 26.11
CA GLY A 490 -10.37 -13.26 27.54
C GLY A 490 -10.31 -14.54 28.37
N VAL A 491 -11.17 -15.52 28.06
CA VAL A 491 -11.18 -16.86 28.68
C VAL A 491 -9.89 -17.62 28.36
N MET A 492 -9.47 -17.65 27.09
CA MET A 492 -8.23 -18.31 26.67
C MET A 492 -7.01 -17.73 27.39
N LYS A 493 -6.94 -16.39 27.53
CA LYS A 493 -5.87 -15.70 28.23
C LYS A 493 -5.83 -15.95 29.75
N ALA A 494 -6.99 -16.18 30.37
CA ALA A 494 -7.08 -16.52 31.79
C ALA A 494 -6.63 -17.97 32.07
N ILE A 495 -6.95 -18.88 31.16
CA ILE A 495 -6.55 -20.29 31.20
C ILE A 495 -5.03 -20.43 31.02
N GLU A 496 -4.45 -19.75 30.02
CA GLU A 496 -2.98 -19.74 29.79
C GLU A 496 -2.19 -19.20 31.00
N LYS A 497 -2.78 -18.28 31.77
CA LYS A 497 -2.13 -17.65 32.93
C LYS A 497 -2.48 -18.30 34.27
N ASN A 498 -3.29 -19.35 34.26
CA ASN A 498 -3.76 -20.05 35.46
C ASN A 498 -4.44 -19.12 36.51
N VAL A 499 -5.11 -18.06 36.04
CA VAL A 499 -5.82 -17.08 36.87
C VAL A 499 -7.32 -17.35 36.80
N GLN A 500 -8.03 -17.36 37.94
CA GLN A 500 -9.48 -17.45 37.93
C GLN A 500 -10.09 -16.18 37.31
N PRO A 501 -10.79 -16.26 36.17
CA PRO A 501 -11.42 -15.08 35.60
C PRO A 501 -12.63 -14.67 36.47
N ARG A 502 -12.74 -13.39 36.82
CA ARG A 502 -14.01 -12.84 37.35
C ARG A 502 -15.00 -12.77 36.20
N VAL A 503 -15.89 -13.75 36.11
CA VAL A 503 -16.91 -13.80 35.05
C VAL A 503 -18.29 -13.52 35.63
N SER A 504 -18.90 -12.43 35.19
CA SER A 504 -20.28 -12.03 35.52
C SER A 504 -21.34 -12.72 34.65
N ASN A 505 -20.95 -13.61 33.73
CA ASN A 505 -21.88 -14.31 32.81
C ASN A 505 -22.00 -15.80 33.17
N PRO A 506 -23.20 -16.29 33.58
CA PRO A 506 -23.40 -17.66 34.05
C PRO A 506 -23.18 -18.73 32.98
N LYS A 507 -23.36 -18.42 31.69
CA LYS A 507 -23.04 -19.38 30.61
C LYS A 507 -21.53 -19.61 30.46
N LEU A 508 -20.72 -18.59 30.77
CA LEU A 508 -19.27 -18.71 30.74
C LEU A 508 -18.72 -19.48 31.93
N ALA A 509 -19.36 -19.37 33.09
CA ALA A 509 -18.96 -20.12 34.29
C ALA A 509 -19.05 -21.64 34.03
N VAL A 510 -20.10 -22.08 33.33
CA VAL A 510 -20.29 -23.48 32.92
C VAL A 510 -19.20 -23.94 31.94
N LEU A 511 -18.91 -23.14 30.91
CA LEU A 511 -17.85 -23.45 29.93
C LEU A 511 -16.45 -23.53 30.55
N LEU A 512 -16.15 -22.62 31.48
CA LEU A 512 -14.89 -22.63 32.23
C LEU A 512 -14.77 -23.83 33.15
N GLN A 513 -15.89 -24.29 33.72
CA GLN A 513 -15.92 -25.49 34.54
C GLN A 513 -15.71 -26.75 33.70
N GLN A 514 -16.34 -26.85 32.53
CA GLN A 514 -16.11 -27.95 31.58
C GLN A 514 -14.65 -28.02 31.10
N LEU A 515 -14.02 -26.86 30.84
CA LEU A 515 -12.59 -26.80 30.46
C LEU A 515 -11.65 -27.19 31.62
N LYS A 516 -12.02 -26.91 32.87
CA LYS A 516 -11.25 -27.36 34.05
C LYS A 516 -11.36 -28.86 34.25
N GLU A 517 -12.53 -29.43 33.97
CA GLU A 517 -12.81 -30.87 34.14
C GLU A 517 -12.24 -31.70 32.98
N ASN A 518 -12.19 -31.16 31.76
CA ASN A 518 -11.59 -31.81 30.60
C ASN A 518 -10.88 -30.81 29.66
N PRO A 519 -9.57 -30.56 29.86
CA PRO A 519 -8.82 -29.52 29.14
C PRO A 519 -8.66 -29.76 27.62
N GLU A 520 -8.83 -31.00 27.17
CA GLU A 520 -8.61 -31.44 25.79
C GLU A 520 -9.92 -31.60 25.00
N ALA A 521 -11.07 -31.34 25.62
CA ALA A 521 -12.38 -31.50 24.98
C ALA A 521 -12.67 -30.34 24.00
N PRO A 522 -13.21 -30.63 22.80
CA PRO A 522 -13.68 -29.61 21.89
C PRO A 522 -14.90 -28.87 22.47
N LEU A 523 -14.94 -27.56 22.27
CA LEU A 523 -15.88 -26.66 22.90
C LEU A 523 -16.86 -26.10 21.87
N ILE A 524 -18.15 -26.36 22.06
CA ILE A 524 -19.20 -25.97 21.12
C ILE A 524 -19.84 -24.66 21.60
N VAL A 525 -19.84 -23.64 20.74
CA VAL A 525 -20.42 -22.33 21.00
C VAL A 525 -21.55 -22.08 20.01
N GLU A 526 -22.80 -22.08 20.51
CA GLU A 526 -23.98 -21.76 19.70
C GLU A 526 -24.26 -20.25 19.69
N MET A 527 -24.34 -19.68 18.48
CA MET A 527 -24.47 -18.24 18.21
C MET A 527 -25.65 -17.94 17.27
N GLY A 528 -26.87 -18.26 17.71
CA GLY A 528 -28.08 -17.98 16.93
C GLY A 528 -28.23 -18.92 15.74
N LYS A 529 -27.88 -18.48 14.52
CA LYS A 529 -27.87 -19.29 13.28
C LYS A 529 -26.46 -19.79 12.88
N LEU A 530 -25.46 -19.62 13.75
CA LEU A 530 -24.13 -20.18 13.54
C LEU A 530 -23.71 -20.96 14.77
N SER A 531 -22.94 -22.03 14.57
CA SER A 531 -22.29 -22.77 15.65
C SER A 531 -20.80 -22.83 15.36
N ALA A 532 -19.96 -22.71 16.38
CA ALA A 532 -18.52 -22.83 16.25
C ALA A 532 -17.98 -23.91 17.19
N VAL A 533 -16.98 -24.66 16.75
CA VAL A 533 -16.29 -25.67 17.54
C VAL A 533 -14.84 -25.23 17.72
N LEU A 534 -14.41 -25.05 18.97
CA LEU A 534 -13.05 -24.69 19.32
C LEU A 534 -12.31 -25.93 19.83
N PHE A 535 -11.10 -26.19 19.34
CA PHE A 535 -10.32 -27.37 19.72
C PHE A 535 -8.81 -27.09 19.58
N ARG A 536 -7.96 -27.89 20.21
CA ARG A 536 -6.50 -27.72 20.08
C ARG A 536 -5.98 -28.34 18.78
N PRO A 537 -4.89 -27.81 18.21
CA PRO A 537 -4.21 -28.42 17.08
C PRO A 537 -3.85 -29.88 17.38
N GLY A 538 -4.30 -30.80 16.53
CA GLY A 538 -4.09 -32.24 16.72
C GLY A 538 -5.19 -32.97 17.49
N THR A 539 -6.17 -32.27 18.08
CA THR A 539 -7.36 -32.90 18.66
C THR A 539 -8.22 -33.49 17.54
N GLN A 540 -8.49 -34.80 17.57
CA GLN A 540 -9.45 -35.41 16.64
C GLN A 540 -10.86 -34.99 17.03
N VAL A 541 -11.46 -34.11 16.23
CA VAL A 541 -12.86 -33.73 16.37
C VAL A 541 -13.67 -34.55 15.37
N PRO A 542 -14.60 -35.41 15.82
CA PRO A 542 -15.41 -36.21 14.92
C PRO A 542 -16.46 -35.32 14.24
N PHE A 543 -16.10 -34.70 13.12
CA PHE A 543 -17.03 -33.97 12.25
C PHE A 543 -17.85 -34.93 11.37
N THR A 544 -18.40 -36.00 11.95
CA THR A 544 -19.15 -37.01 11.20
C THR A 544 -20.35 -36.36 10.51
N GLY A 545 -20.29 -36.25 9.18
CA GLY A 545 -21.37 -35.73 8.34
C GLY A 545 -21.45 -34.21 8.19
N ILE A 546 -20.57 -33.42 8.82
CA ILE A 546 -20.59 -31.95 8.76
C ILE A 546 -19.26 -31.43 8.22
N ARG A 547 -19.26 -30.75 7.07
CA ARG A 547 -18.07 -30.02 6.62
C ARG A 547 -18.07 -28.63 7.25
N PRO A 548 -17.05 -28.25 8.02
CA PRO A 548 -16.93 -26.88 8.48
C PRO A 548 -16.78 -25.95 7.26
N VAL A 549 -17.46 -24.81 7.33
CA VAL A 549 -17.40 -23.76 6.30
C VAL A 549 -15.98 -23.23 6.20
N GLU A 550 -15.33 -23.08 7.36
CA GLU A 550 -13.95 -22.62 7.48
C GLU A 550 -13.37 -23.09 8.82
N ILE A 551 -12.07 -23.43 8.84
CA ILE A 551 -11.30 -23.67 10.06
C ILE A 551 -10.20 -22.63 10.14
N GLN A 552 -10.19 -21.81 11.18
CA GLN A 552 -9.15 -20.81 11.42
C GLN A 552 -8.34 -21.16 12.66
N THR A 553 -7.06 -20.80 12.65
CA THR A 553 -6.22 -20.90 13.85
C THR A 553 -6.22 -19.56 14.56
N MET A 554 -6.71 -19.53 15.80
CA MET A 554 -6.76 -18.34 16.66
C MET A 554 -6.01 -18.63 17.96
N ARG A 555 -4.85 -17.98 18.15
CA ARG A 555 -4.04 -18.06 19.38
C ARG A 555 -3.78 -19.50 19.85
N GLY A 556 -3.33 -20.37 18.95
CA GLY A 556 -3.01 -21.76 19.28
C GLY A 556 -4.21 -22.69 19.40
N TRP A 557 -5.44 -22.22 19.15
CA TRP A 557 -6.65 -23.04 19.01
C TRP A 557 -7.11 -23.08 17.55
N GLN A 558 -7.73 -24.17 17.14
CA GLN A 558 -8.48 -24.28 15.89
C GLN A 558 -9.96 -23.98 16.15
N VAL A 559 -10.56 -23.19 15.27
CA VAL A 559 -11.97 -22.76 15.34
C VAL A 559 -12.66 -23.16 14.04
N ALA A 560 -13.58 -24.10 14.12
CA ALA A 560 -14.38 -24.59 12.99
C ALA A 560 -15.79 -23.97 13.01
N PHE A 561 -16.18 -23.26 11.96
CA PHE A 561 -17.51 -22.65 11.84
C PHE A 561 -18.49 -23.57 11.09
N LEU A 562 -19.71 -23.73 11.62
CA LEU A 562 -20.76 -24.63 11.12
C LEU A 562 -22.04 -23.85 10.76
N GLU A 563 -22.70 -24.23 9.65
CA GLU A 563 -24.04 -23.76 9.31
C GLU A 563 -25.11 -24.42 10.18
N THR A 564 -26.07 -23.66 10.71
CA THR A 564 -27.03 -24.20 11.71
C THR A 564 -27.98 -25.28 11.22
N GLN A 565 -28.12 -25.50 9.91
CA GLN A 565 -29.02 -26.54 9.40
C GLN A 565 -28.52 -27.97 9.72
N THR A 566 -27.21 -28.18 9.89
CA THR A 566 -26.64 -29.53 10.08
C THR A 566 -26.69 -30.02 11.53
N LEU A 567 -26.89 -29.14 12.52
CA LEU A 567 -26.96 -29.52 13.95
C LEU A 567 -28.35 -29.97 14.39
N MET A 568 -29.41 -29.64 13.65
CA MET A 568 -30.78 -30.01 14.00
C MET A 568 -31.17 -31.43 13.56
N GLU A 569 -30.49 -32.00 12.55
CA GLU A 569 -30.89 -33.26 11.92
C GLU A 569 -30.28 -34.52 12.55
N GLN A 570 -29.25 -34.41 13.40
CA GLN A 570 -28.59 -35.57 14.02
C GLN A 570 -28.40 -35.50 15.56
N GLN A 571 -29.29 -34.82 16.30
CA GLN A 571 -29.26 -34.83 17.77
C GLN A 571 -29.88 -36.09 18.40
N GLY A 572 -29.28 -37.24 18.08
CA GLY A 572 -29.41 -38.48 18.87
C GLY A 572 -28.16 -38.85 19.66
N GLN A 573 -27.00 -38.21 19.43
CA GLN A 573 -25.72 -38.69 20.01
C GLN A 573 -24.83 -37.66 20.72
N LEU A 574 -25.23 -36.38 20.82
CA LEU A 574 -24.56 -35.45 21.73
C LEU A 574 -25.32 -35.42 23.05
N VAL A 575 -25.05 -36.42 23.89
CA VAL A 575 -25.57 -36.55 25.25
C VAL A 575 -24.96 -35.44 26.12
N GLY A 576 -25.81 -34.54 26.64
CA GLY A 576 -25.47 -33.72 27.80
C GLY A 576 -25.43 -32.19 27.62
N ALA A 577 -26.48 -31.55 27.10
CA ALA A 577 -26.77 -30.14 27.40
C ALA A 577 -28.26 -29.83 27.13
N GLY A 578 -28.96 -29.22 28.10
CA GLY A 578 -30.43 -29.09 28.11
C GLY A 578 -31.05 -28.16 27.04
N ARG A 579 -32.26 -28.54 26.58
CA ARG A 579 -33.24 -27.72 25.81
C ARG A 579 -34.34 -27.23 26.79
N TYR A 580 -35.05 -26.09 26.63
CA TYR A 580 -36.08 -25.75 25.63
C TYR A 580 -36.50 -24.25 25.70
N SER A 581 -37.20 -23.75 24.67
CA SER A 581 -38.44 -22.98 24.90
C SER A 581 -39.47 -23.12 23.76
N LEU A 582 -40.69 -23.51 24.12
CA LEU A 582 -41.92 -23.71 23.34
C LEU A 582 -42.34 -22.50 22.47
N LYS A 583 -41.78 -21.30 22.73
CA LYS A 583 -42.12 -20.04 22.04
C LYS A 583 -41.61 -19.96 20.60
N ALA A 584 -40.64 -20.79 20.22
CA ALA A 584 -40.11 -20.81 18.85
C ALA A 584 -41.01 -21.60 17.89
N PHE A 585 -41.61 -22.69 18.37
CA PHE A 585 -42.46 -23.57 17.57
C PHE A 585 -43.80 -22.91 17.21
N SER A 586 -44.44 -22.24 18.17
CA SER A 586 -45.71 -21.52 17.91
C SER A 586 -45.55 -20.34 16.93
N ARG A 587 -44.34 -19.78 16.84
CA ARG A 587 -44.04 -18.63 15.97
C ARG A 587 -43.78 -19.10 14.54
N MET A 588 -43.11 -20.25 14.39
CA MET A 588 -42.80 -20.88 13.10
C MET A 588 -44.07 -21.34 12.36
N LEU A 589 -45.03 -21.96 13.06
CA LEU A 589 -46.29 -22.41 12.45
C LEU A 589 -47.17 -21.24 11.97
N ARG A 590 -47.13 -20.07 12.63
CA ARG A 590 -47.88 -18.88 12.20
C ARG A 590 -47.36 -18.28 10.90
N THR A 591 -46.06 -18.38 10.64
CA THR A 591 -45.43 -17.71 9.49
C THR A 591 -45.62 -18.53 8.22
N SER A 592 -45.37 -19.84 8.27
CA SER A 592 -45.47 -20.71 7.09
C SER A 592 -46.90 -21.00 6.64
N PHE A 593 -47.90 -20.98 7.54
CA PHE A 593 -49.29 -21.26 7.16
C PHE A 593 -50.00 -20.04 6.56
N ARG A 594 -49.57 -18.82 6.93
CA ARG A 594 -50.09 -17.55 6.39
C ARG A 594 -49.63 -17.31 4.95
N GLU A 595 -48.43 -17.79 4.62
CA GLU A 595 -47.87 -17.72 3.27
C GLU A 595 -48.56 -18.66 2.28
N LYS A 596 -49.18 -19.76 2.73
CA LYS A 596 -49.69 -20.80 1.81
C LYS A 596 -51.20 -20.77 1.55
N TYR A 597 -52.04 -20.25 2.46
CA TYR A 597 -53.52 -20.40 2.34
C TYR A 597 -54.34 -19.10 2.54
N GLY A 598 -53.70 -17.94 2.60
CA GLY A 598 -54.39 -16.64 2.48
C GLY A 598 -55.58 -16.46 3.46
N PRO A 599 -56.69 -15.80 3.04
CA PRO A 599 -57.78 -15.37 3.94
C PRO A 599 -58.52 -16.49 4.69
N LEU A 600 -58.44 -17.74 4.23
CA LEU A 600 -59.02 -18.90 4.93
C LEU A 600 -58.35 -19.19 6.28
N ALA A 601 -57.07 -18.80 6.44
CA ALA A 601 -56.35 -18.95 7.70
C ALA A 601 -56.97 -18.09 8.83
N LEU A 602 -57.61 -16.97 8.52
CA LEU A 602 -58.21 -16.11 9.54
C LEU A 602 -59.51 -16.72 10.13
N LYS A 603 -60.32 -17.38 9.31
CA LYS A 603 -61.53 -18.11 9.76
C LYS A 603 -61.18 -19.42 10.49
N PHE A 604 -60.14 -20.13 10.05
CA PHE A 604 -59.65 -21.35 10.70
C PHE A 604 -59.16 -21.10 12.14
N TRP A 605 -58.41 -20.01 12.35
CA TRP A 605 -57.85 -19.68 13.67
C TRP A 605 -58.83 -18.99 14.64
N GLN A 606 -59.98 -18.51 14.15
CA GLN A 606 -61.04 -17.98 15.02
C GLN A 606 -61.90 -19.08 15.67
N GLY A 607 -61.84 -20.34 15.20
CA GLY A 607 -62.71 -21.43 15.69
C GLY A 607 -62.07 -22.55 16.52
N VAL A 608 -60.74 -22.77 16.45
CA VAL A 608 -60.14 -24.05 16.89
C VAL A 608 -58.93 -23.88 17.83
N GLY A 609 -58.91 -22.82 18.63
CA GLY A 609 -57.78 -22.50 19.52
C GLY A 609 -57.42 -23.60 20.54
N ASN A 610 -58.39 -24.41 20.97
CA ASN A 610 -58.19 -25.36 22.08
C ASN A 610 -58.07 -26.84 21.66
N GLN A 611 -58.34 -27.22 20.41
CA GLN A 611 -58.21 -28.62 19.98
C GLN A 611 -56.80 -28.99 19.48
N VAL A 612 -55.99 -28.02 19.05
CA VAL A 612 -54.64 -28.25 18.49
C VAL A 612 -53.67 -28.83 19.53
N GLU A 613 -53.78 -28.41 20.79
CA GLU A 613 -52.91 -28.88 21.87
C GLU A 613 -53.14 -30.38 22.17
N ASN A 614 -54.41 -30.81 22.17
CA ASN A 614 -54.78 -32.22 22.38
C ASN A 614 -54.40 -33.10 21.18
N SER A 615 -54.58 -32.60 19.95
CA SER A 615 -54.16 -33.31 18.72
C SER A 615 -52.64 -33.50 18.64
N TYR A 616 -51.86 -32.55 19.18
CA TYR A 616 -50.39 -32.66 19.24
C TYR A 616 -49.91 -33.72 20.24
N GLN A 617 -50.55 -33.81 21.41
CA GLN A 617 -50.22 -34.85 22.40
C GLN A 617 -50.60 -36.25 21.93
N GLN A 618 -51.74 -36.40 21.25
CA GLN A 618 -52.15 -37.68 20.65
C GLN A 618 -51.26 -38.09 19.47
N PHE A 619 -50.81 -37.12 18.65
CA PHE A 619 -49.83 -37.34 17.58
C PHE A 619 -48.50 -37.87 18.12
N LEU A 620 -47.97 -37.23 19.17
CA LEU A 620 -46.72 -37.65 19.81
C LEU A 620 -46.83 -39.05 20.43
N SER A 621 -47.95 -39.36 21.08
CA SER A 621 -48.23 -40.68 21.64
C SER A 621 -48.28 -41.78 20.57
N PHE A 622 -48.95 -41.52 19.44
CA PHE A 622 -49.05 -42.48 18.34
C PHE A 622 -47.71 -42.67 17.62
N TRP A 623 -46.99 -41.58 17.33
CA TRP A 623 -45.68 -41.56 16.69
C TRP A 623 -44.63 -42.32 17.51
N ASN A 624 -44.57 -42.07 18.82
CA ASN A 624 -43.62 -42.74 19.70
C ASN A 624 -43.88 -44.26 19.82
N ASN A 625 -45.12 -44.71 19.68
CA ASN A 625 -45.46 -46.12 19.81
C ASN A 625 -45.36 -46.91 18.49
N HIS A 626 -45.49 -46.26 17.33
CA HIS A 626 -45.65 -46.96 16.03
C HIS A 626 -44.67 -46.52 14.93
N GLY A 627 -43.93 -45.42 15.10
CA GLY A 627 -42.82 -45.01 14.22
C GLY A 627 -43.18 -44.65 12.76
N ASN A 628 -44.47 -44.56 12.39
CA ASN A 628 -44.90 -44.31 11.01
C ASN A 628 -45.62 -42.96 10.85
N LEU A 629 -45.02 -42.05 10.07
CA LEU A 629 -45.35 -40.62 10.05
C LEU A 629 -46.61 -40.39 9.24
N SER A 630 -46.75 -41.18 8.17
CA SER A 630 -47.90 -41.12 7.26
C SER A 630 -49.18 -41.60 7.95
N ALA A 631 -49.10 -42.62 8.81
CA ALA A 631 -50.22 -43.10 9.60
C ALA A 631 -50.62 -42.09 10.69
N ALA A 632 -49.64 -41.54 11.42
CA ALA A 632 -49.87 -40.53 12.45
C ALA A 632 -50.52 -39.24 11.90
N LEU A 633 -50.10 -38.82 10.70
CA LEU A 633 -50.68 -37.65 10.02
C LEU A 633 -52.13 -37.90 9.53
N LYS A 634 -52.46 -39.13 9.10
CA LYS A 634 -53.84 -39.50 8.70
C LYS A 634 -54.81 -39.52 9.88
N VAL A 635 -54.38 -39.96 11.06
CA VAL A 635 -55.20 -39.94 12.29
C VAL A 635 -55.48 -38.50 12.74
N VAL A 636 -54.47 -37.62 12.67
CA VAL A 636 -54.63 -36.19 12.99
C VAL A 636 -55.53 -35.48 11.97
N ALA A 637 -55.45 -35.83 10.68
CA ALA A 637 -56.34 -35.29 9.66
C ALA A 637 -57.81 -35.71 9.87
N ALA A 638 -58.06 -36.97 10.22
CA ALA A 638 -59.41 -37.49 10.48
C ALA A 638 -60.07 -36.91 11.74
N LEU A 639 -59.28 -36.50 12.74
CA LEU A 639 -59.75 -35.86 13.97
C LEU A 639 -60.09 -34.38 13.80
N ILE A 640 -59.48 -33.70 12.84
CA ILE A 640 -59.64 -32.26 12.61
C ILE A 640 -60.72 -31.98 11.54
N LEU A 641 -61.03 -32.94 10.67
CA LEU A 641 -62.06 -32.84 9.63
C LEU A 641 -62.90 -34.14 9.57
N PRO A 642 -64.01 -34.25 10.31
CA PRO A 642 -64.86 -35.44 10.21
C PRO A 642 -65.63 -35.42 8.88
N GLY A 643 -65.33 -36.39 7.99
CA GLY A 643 -66.08 -36.65 6.76
C GLY A 643 -65.41 -36.29 5.42
N ALA A 644 -64.12 -35.98 5.40
CA ALA A 644 -63.35 -35.70 4.17
C ALA A 644 -62.36 -36.82 3.81
#